data_AF-K7KGZ7-F1
#
_entry.id   AF-K7KGZ7-F1
#
_cell.length_a   1.000
_cell.length_b   1.000
_cell.length_c   1.000
_cell.angle_alpha   90.00
_cell.angle_beta   90.00
_cell.angle_gamma   90.00
#
_symmetry.space_group_name_H-M   'P 1'
#
loop_
_entity.id
_entity.type
_entity.pdbx_description
1 polymer ?
#
loop_
_entity_poly.entity_id
_entity_poly.type
_entity_poly.pdbx_seq_one_letter_code
_entity_poly.pdbx_strand_id
1 'polypeptide(L)'
;MREELDDLQIFLSTRWAILLNLHVEMFRVNNVEDILQVLIVFVVESLELDFALLFPERHILLRVLPVLVVLVTSSEKDSESLYKRVKINRLINIFKNEAVIPAFPDLHLSPAAILKELSTYFPKFSSQTRLLTLPAPHELPPREAQEYQRHYLIINHIGAIRAEHDDFVIRFASAMNQLLLLKSTDGSDVEWSKEVKGNMYDMIVEGFQLLSRWTARIWEQCAWKFSRPCKDASPSFSDYEKVVRYNYSAEERKALVELVSYIKSVGSMMQRCDTLVADALWETIHSEVQDFVQNTLATMLRTTFRKKKDLSRILSDMRTLSADWMANTNKSESELQSSQHGGEESKANIFYPRAVAPTAAQVHCLQFLIYEVVSGGNLRRPGGLFGNSGSEIPVNDLKQLETFFYKLGFFLHILDYSATVATLTDLGFLWFREFYLESSRVIQFPIECSLPWMLVDCVLESPNSGLLESVLMPFDIYNDSAQQALVLLKQRFLYDEIEAEVDHCFDIFVTKLCETIFTYYKSWAASELLDPSFLFASDNAEKYAVQPIRLNMLLKITRVKLLGRMINLRSLITEWMNKVFRENIEFLFGRFECQDLCAIVELEKLLDVLKHSHELLSRDLSVDSFSLMLNEMQENISLVSFSSRLASQIWSEMQSDFLPNFILCNTTQRFIRSSRTVPVQKPSVPSVKPSFYCGTQDLNSAHQSFARLHSGFFGIPHMFSVVRLLGSRSLPWLIRALLDHISNKITLLEPMITGLQDSLPKSIGLLPFDGGVTGCVRLVKEHLNWETKSELKAEVLHGIKEIGSVLYWMGLLDIVLREKDSMDFMQTAPWLGLLPGADGQIATSQDGGDSPVVSLFKSTAAAMVSYPGCPSPTSFHIMSKQAEAADLLYKANLNTGSVLEYALAFTSAALDKYCNKWSAAPKTGFIDITISKDFYRIYSGLQIGYLEESAQVPSNSHERLGDSVAWGGCTIIYLLGQQLHFELFDFSYQILNIAEVEAASVMQTHKNSQFSVKGWEALLEAMKKARRLNNHVFSMLKARCPLEEKTACAIKQSGAPIHRIKFDNTVSAFETLPQKGS
;
A
#
# COMPACT_ATOMS: atom_id res chain seq x y z
N MET A 1 60.51 3.75 -27.31
CA MET A 1 60.04 2.79 -26.28
C MET A 1 60.62 3.04 -24.89
N ARG A 2 61.92 2.83 -24.60
CA ARG A 2 62.43 3.10 -23.23
C ARG A 2 62.36 4.60 -22.87
N GLU A 3 62.83 5.47 -23.77
CA GLU A 3 62.73 6.93 -23.59
C GLU A 3 61.27 7.40 -23.49
N GLU A 4 60.37 6.88 -24.34
CA GLU A 4 58.93 7.21 -24.27
C GLU A 4 58.28 6.75 -22.94
N LEU A 5 58.73 5.63 -22.36
CA LEU A 5 58.26 5.16 -21.05
C LEU A 5 58.80 6.03 -19.92
N ASP A 6 60.07 6.45 -20.01
CA ASP A 6 60.69 7.34 -19.03
C ASP A 6 60.02 8.73 -19.06
N ASP A 7 59.75 9.28 -20.24
CA ASP A 7 59.02 10.55 -20.42
C ASP A 7 57.58 10.46 -19.89
N LEU A 8 56.90 9.35 -20.16
CA LEU A 8 55.55 9.10 -19.63
C LEU A 8 55.57 9.00 -18.10
N GLN A 9 56.57 8.34 -17.52
CA GLN A 9 56.72 8.24 -16.08
C GLN A 9 56.99 9.61 -15.43
N ILE A 10 57.82 10.44 -16.06
CA ILE A 10 58.05 11.82 -15.61
C ILE A 10 56.75 12.64 -15.68
N PHE A 11 56.01 12.52 -16.78
CA PHE A 11 54.73 13.21 -16.94
C PHE A 11 53.70 12.80 -15.87
N LEU A 12 53.53 11.50 -15.62
CA LEU A 12 52.56 10.98 -14.65
C LEU A 12 52.95 11.26 -13.19
N SER A 13 54.25 11.36 -12.88
CA SER A 13 54.73 11.67 -11.53
C SER A 13 54.81 13.17 -11.22
N THR A 14 54.83 14.02 -12.25
CA THR A 14 54.90 15.48 -12.09
C THR A 14 53.51 16.08 -11.92
N ARG A 15 53.18 16.52 -10.71
CA ARG A 15 51.94 17.26 -10.44
C ARG A 15 51.91 18.57 -11.25
N TRP A 16 50.76 18.91 -11.81
CA TRP A 16 50.57 20.07 -12.71
C TRP A 16 51.41 20.08 -13.99
N ALA A 17 51.93 18.92 -14.45
CA ALA A 17 52.77 18.83 -15.64
C ALA A 17 52.19 19.54 -16.88
N ILE A 18 50.88 19.38 -17.13
CA ILE A 18 50.18 20.02 -18.25
C ILE A 18 50.29 21.55 -18.17
N LEU A 19 50.00 22.12 -16.99
CA LEU A 19 50.02 23.57 -16.78
C LEU A 19 51.45 24.13 -16.82
N LEU A 20 52.42 23.40 -16.28
CA LEU A 20 53.84 23.76 -16.33
C LEU A 20 54.37 23.79 -17.76
N ASN A 21 54.05 22.76 -18.55
CA ASN A 21 54.41 22.71 -19.97
C ASN A 21 53.74 23.83 -20.77
N LEU A 22 52.46 24.11 -20.51
CA LEU A 22 51.74 25.23 -21.13
C LEU A 22 52.44 26.56 -20.83
N HIS A 23 52.80 26.81 -19.58
CA HIS A 23 53.50 28.04 -19.19
C HIS A 23 54.86 28.22 -19.88
N VAL A 24 55.62 27.12 -20.06
CA VAL A 24 56.90 27.16 -20.80
C VAL A 24 56.68 27.55 -22.26
N GLU A 25 55.67 26.98 -22.93
CA GLU A 25 55.38 27.32 -24.32
C GLU A 25 54.82 28.75 -24.46
N MET A 26 54.05 29.23 -23.48
CA MET A 26 53.52 30.59 -23.48
C MET A 26 54.63 31.65 -23.47
N PHE A 27 55.74 31.42 -22.76
CA PHE A 27 56.89 32.35 -22.78
C PHE A 27 57.58 32.46 -24.14
N ARG A 28 57.34 31.53 -25.06
CA ARG A 28 57.90 31.57 -26.43
C ARG A 28 57.09 32.46 -27.36
N VAL A 29 55.89 32.87 -26.96
CA VAL A 29 54.97 33.69 -27.76
C VAL A 29 54.98 35.13 -27.26
N ASN A 30 55.16 36.09 -28.17
CA ASN A 30 55.14 37.51 -27.82
C ASN A 30 53.71 37.99 -27.50
N ASN A 31 53.55 38.82 -26.47
CA ASN A 31 52.29 39.45 -26.04
C ASN A 31 51.21 38.49 -25.46
N VAL A 32 51.60 37.33 -24.94
CA VAL A 32 50.64 36.41 -24.29
C VAL A 32 49.99 37.04 -23.06
N GLU A 33 50.72 37.89 -22.32
CA GLU A 33 50.20 38.56 -21.14
C GLU A 33 49.00 39.45 -21.48
N ASP A 34 49.02 40.11 -22.64
CA ASP A 34 47.90 40.94 -23.12
C ASP A 34 46.66 40.09 -23.41
N ILE A 35 46.82 38.90 -24.00
CA ILE A 35 45.73 37.97 -24.30
C ILE A 35 45.09 37.48 -23.00
N LEU A 36 45.91 37.03 -22.05
CA LEU A 36 45.43 36.54 -20.77
C LEU A 36 44.72 37.63 -19.96
N GLN A 37 45.21 38.87 -20.00
CA GLN A 37 44.53 40.01 -19.35
C GLN A 37 43.15 40.26 -19.96
N VAL A 38 43.02 40.20 -21.28
CA VAL A 38 41.71 40.34 -21.96
C VAL A 38 40.78 39.19 -21.58
N LEU A 39 41.28 37.95 -21.50
CA LEU A 39 40.49 36.80 -21.03
C LEU A 39 40.02 36.97 -19.58
N ILE A 40 40.88 37.46 -18.67
CA ILE A 40 40.48 37.74 -17.28
C ILE A 40 39.40 38.82 -17.22
N VAL A 41 39.54 39.90 -18.00
CA VAL A 41 38.52 40.96 -18.08
C VAL A 41 37.20 40.37 -18.59
N PHE A 42 37.23 39.58 -19.65
CA PHE A 42 36.04 38.88 -20.18
C PHE A 42 35.37 38.00 -19.15
N VAL A 43 36.15 37.17 -18.45
CA VAL A 43 35.63 36.26 -17.42
C VAL A 43 34.98 37.05 -16.29
N VAL A 44 35.65 38.08 -15.77
CA VAL A 44 35.15 38.88 -14.64
C VAL A 44 33.89 39.64 -15.02
N GLU A 45 33.83 40.24 -16.21
CA GLU A 45 32.64 40.97 -16.66
C GLU A 45 31.47 40.04 -16.94
N SER A 46 31.72 38.88 -17.56
CA SER A 46 30.67 37.91 -17.83
C SER A 46 30.10 37.32 -16.53
N LEU A 47 30.94 37.05 -15.52
CA LEU A 47 30.49 36.56 -14.21
C LEU A 47 29.68 37.59 -13.40
N GLU A 48 29.89 38.88 -13.63
CA GLU A 48 29.10 39.96 -12.99
C GLU A 48 27.78 40.24 -13.75
N LEU A 49 27.66 39.77 -14.99
CA LEU A 49 26.46 39.87 -15.83
C LEU A 49 25.57 38.63 -15.68
N ASP A 50 24.88 38.52 -14.54
CA ASP A 50 24.13 37.32 -14.13
C ASP A 50 23.00 36.89 -15.08
N PHE A 51 22.50 37.75 -15.99
CA PHE A 51 21.37 37.43 -16.87
C PHE A 51 21.77 36.74 -18.19
N ALA A 52 23.05 36.79 -18.58
CA ALA A 52 23.50 36.36 -19.90
C ALA A 52 24.11 34.95 -19.93
N LEU A 53 24.49 34.41 -18.76
CA LEU A 53 25.19 33.13 -18.66
C LEU A 53 24.29 32.02 -18.11
N LEU A 54 24.41 30.83 -18.68
CA LEU A 54 23.89 29.62 -18.08
C LEU A 54 24.93 28.99 -17.13
N PHE A 55 24.47 28.14 -16.19
CA PHE A 55 25.34 27.56 -15.17
C PHE A 55 26.57 26.81 -15.70
N PRO A 56 26.53 26.08 -16.84
CA PRO A 56 27.71 25.36 -17.31
C PRO A 56 28.85 26.33 -17.66
N GLU A 57 28.49 27.44 -18.32
CA GLU A 57 29.42 28.49 -18.71
C GLU A 57 29.96 29.21 -17.46
N ARG A 58 29.06 29.58 -16.54
CA ARG A 58 29.44 30.18 -15.25
C ARG A 58 30.47 29.33 -14.51
N HIS A 59 30.23 28.03 -14.35
CA HIS A 59 31.14 27.12 -13.66
C HIS A 59 32.46 26.92 -14.42
N ILE A 60 32.47 26.94 -15.76
CA ILE A 60 33.72 26.94 -16.55
C ILE A 60 34.53 28.19 -16.25
N LEU A 61 33.92 29.36 -16.31
CA LEU A 61 34.56 30.65 -16.06
C LEU A 61 35.16 30.74 -14.65
N LEU A 62 34.42 30.27 -13.64
CA LEU A 62 34.88 30.21 -12.25
C LEU A 62 36.09 29.28 -12.05
N ARG A 63 36.15 28.15 -12.76
CA ARG A 63 37.29 27.20 -12.70
C ARG A 63 38.56 27.75 -13.36
N VAL A 64 38.40 28.48 -14.47
CA VAL A 64 39.52 28.97 -15.28
C VAL A 64 40.15 30.23 -14.68
N LEU A 65 39.36 31.09 -14.03
CA LEU A 65 39.82 32.38 -13.51
C LEU A 65 41.04 32.30 -12.57
N PRO A 66 41.10 31.41 -11.55
CA PRO A 66 42.27 31.31 -10.66
C PRO A 66 43.54 30.95 -11.43
N VAL A 67 43.44 30.06 -12.43
CA VAL A 67 44.58 29.63 -13.24
C VAL A 67 45.08 30.76 -14.13
N LEU A 68 44.19 31.51 -14.77
CA LEU A 68 44.56 32.67 -15.58
C LEU A 68 45.27 33.74 -14.74
N VAL A 69 44.77 34.02 -13.53
CA VAL A 69 45.39 34.99 -12.62
C VAL A 69 46.83 34.58 -12.31
N VAL A 70 47.08 33.31 -11.97
CA VAL A 70 48.44 32.81 -11.70
C VAL A 70 49.34 32.98 -12.92
N LEU A 71 48.88 32.58 -14.11
CA LEU A 71 49.68 32.64 -15.35
C LEU A 71 50.04 34.07 -15.76
N VAL A 72 49.16 35.06 -15.56
CA VAL A 72 49.44 36.48 -15.85
C VAL A 72 50.43 37.09 -14.88
N THR A 73 50.41 36.66 -13.63
CA THR A 73 51.26 37.20 -12.56
C THR A 73 52.69 36.63 -12.56
N SER A 74 53.27 36.49 -13.76
CA SER A 74 54.63 36.01 -13.98
C SER A 74 55.71 37.10 -13.81
N SER A 75 55.33 38.32 -13.39
CA SER A 75 56.22 39.43 -13.03
C SER A 75 55.47 40.49 -12.19
N GLU A 76 56.18 41.28 -11.38
CA GLU A 76 55.58 42.40 -10.64
C GLU A 76 54.95 43.43 -11.59
N LYS A 77 55.63 43.75 -12.70
CA LYS A 77 55.13 44.66 -13.73
C LYS A 77 53.81 44.18 -14.35
N ASP A 78 53.71 42.87 -14.59
CA ASP A 78 52.52 42.27 -15.21
C ASP A 78 51.36 42.23 -14.22
N SER A 79 51.64 42.00 -12.93
CA SER A 79 50.63 42.08 -11.86
C SER A 79 50.06 43.51 -11.71
N GLU A 80 50.90 44.54 -11.71
CA GLU A 80 50.44 45.93 -11.69
C GLU A 80 49.63 46.29 -12.94
N SER A 81 50.02 45.75 -14.10
CA SER A 81 49.30 45.98 -15.36
C SER A 81 47.91 45.32 -15.36
N LEU A 82 47.78 44.11 -14.80
CA LEU A 82 46.50 43.44 -14.59
C LEU A 82 45.62 44.25 -13.63
N TYR A 83 46.15 44.69 -12.49
CA TYR A 83 45.37 45.41 -11.48
C TYR A 83 44.91 46.82 -11.92
N LYS A 84 45.58 47.40 -12.92
CA LYS A 84 45.10 48.61 -13.61
C LYS A 84 43.87 48.34 -14.48
N ARG A 85 43.70 47.14 -15.03
CA ARG A 85 42.53 46.74 -15.84
C ARG A 85 41.40 46.18 -14.99
N VAL A 86 41.70 45.26 -14.08
CA VAL A 86 40.74 44.65 -13.15
C VAL A 86 41.18 44.91 -11.73
N LYS A 87 40.38 45.69 -10.99
CA LYS A 87 40.67 45.96 -9.56
C LYS A 87 40.79 44.64 -8.81
N ILE A 88 41.90 44.43 -8.10
CA ILE A 88 42.16 43.22 -7.28
C ILE A 88 41.02 42.88 -6.32
N ASN A 89 40.29 43.89 -5.80
CA ASN A 89 39.14 43.66 -4.93
C ASN A 89 37.97 42.95 -5.64
N ARG A 90 37.79 43.14 -6.96
CA ARG A 90 36.78 42.39 -7.74
C ARG A 90 37.13 40.90 -7.77
N LEU A 91 38.39 40.58 -8.06
CA LEU A 91 38.89 39.20 -8.05
C LEU A 91 38.76 38.56 -6.66
N ILE A 92 39.14 39.28 -5.61
CA ILE A 92 38.97 38.84 -4.22
C ILE A 92 37.50 38.56 -3.90
N ASN A 93 36.58 39.44 -4.30
CA ASN A 93 35.16 39.26 -4.05
C ASN A 93 34.61 38.02 -4.78
N ILE A 94 35.00 37.79 -6.04
CA ILE A 94 34.59 36.58 -6.78
C ILE A 94 35.10 35.31 -6.07
N PHE A 95 36.39 35.25 -5.75
CA PHE A 95 36.98 34.09 -5.07
C PHE A 95 36.45 33.88 -3.64
N LYS A 96 36.01 34.95 -2.97
CA LYS A 96 35.39 34.87 -1.65
C LYS A 96 33.95 34.37 -1.75
N ASN A 97 33.14 34.96 -2.62
CA ASN A 97 31.74 34.58 -2.79
C ASN A 97 31.62 33.12 -3.26
N GLU A 98 32.52 32.69 -4.15
CA GLU A 98 32.56 31.35 -4.74
C GLU A 98 33.69 30.53 -4.10
N ALA A 99 33.61 30.30 -2.79
CA ALA A 99 34.66 29.62 -2.02
C ALA A 99 34.88 28.16 -2.46
N VAL A 100 33.81 27.51 -2.91
CA VAL A 100 33.79 26.14 -3.43
C VAL A 100 33.05 26.13 -4.77
N ILE A 101 33.68 25.56 -5.79
CA ILE A 101 33.16 25.51 -7.16
C ILE A 101 33.04 24.05 -7.61
N PRO A 102 31.93 23.68 -8.26
CA PRO A 102 31.78 22.38 -8.91
C PRO A 102 32.85 22.15 -10.00
N ALA A 103 33.50 20.99 -10.00
CA ALA A 103 34.54 20.67 -10.98
C ALA A 103 34.21 19.48 -11.86
N PHE A 104 34.10 18.31 -11.27
CA PHE A 104 33.57 17.10 -11.88
C PHE A 104 32.49 16.56 -10.94
N PRO A 105 31.63 15.62 -11.37
CA PRO A 105 30.47 15.15 -10.59
C PRO A 105 30.70 14.97 -9.08
N ASP A 106 31.81 14.32 -8.71
CA ASP A 106 32.21 14.02 -7.35
C ASP A 106 33.48 14.76 -6.90
N LEU A 107 33.86 15.82 -7.62
CA LEU A 107 35.04 16.62 -7.30
C LEU A 107 34.70 18.10 -7.21
N HIS A 108 35.19 18.74 -6.16
CA HIS A 108 35.09 20.18 -5.97
C HIS A 108 36.46 20.83 -6.13
N LEU A 109 36.45 22.10 -6.52
CA LEU A 109 37.63 22.95 -6.52
C LEU A 109 37.41 24.13 -5.58
N SER A 110 38.50 24.67 -5.04
CA SER A 110 38.48 25.94 -4.33
C SER A 110 39.46 26.90 -4.97
N PRO A 111 39.03 28.11 -5.39
CA PRO A 111 39.92 29.14 -5.91
C PRO A 111 41.10 29.40 -4.99
N ALA A 112 40.85 29.57 -3.68
CA ALA A 112 41.89 29.84 -2.70
C ALA A 112 42.90 28.68 -2.60
N ALA A 113 42.43 27.42 -2.62
CA ALA A 113 43.31 26.25 -2.61
C ALA A 113 44.16 26.15 -3.88
N ILE A 114 43.57 26.38 -5.06
CA ILE A 114 44.29 26.39 -6.35
C ILE A 114 45.40 27.44 -6.32
N LEU A 115 45.10 28.68 -5.91
CA LEU A 115 46.09 29.76 -5.85
C LEU A 115 47.25 29.41 -4.91
N LYS A 116 46.95 28.86 -3.73
CA LYS A 116 47.97 28.42 -2.76
C LYS A 116 48.83 27.29 -3.31
N GLU A 117 48.21 26.27 -3.89
CA GLU A 117 48.92 25.11 -4.44
C GLU A 117 49.83 25.51 -5.60
N LEU A 118 49.33 26.30 -6.55
CA LEU A 118 50.11 26.78 -7.68
C LEU A 118 51.24 27.74 -7.26
N SER A 119 51.11 28.47 -6.15
CA SER A 119 52.19 29.36 -5.68
C SER A 119 53.52 28.65 -5.44
N THR A 120 53.50 27.35 -5.13
CA THR A 120 54.71 26.54 -4.94
C THR A 120 55.45 26.24 -6.25
N TYR A 121 54.73 26.23 -7.37
CA TYR A 121 55.26 25.97 -8.72
C TYR A 121 55.58 27.27 -9.48
N PHE A 122 54.91 28.37 -9.14
CA PHE A 122 55.06 29.68 -9.77
C PHE A 122 55.68 30.68 -8.78
N PRO A 123 57.02 30.70 -8.61
CA PRO A 123 57.69 31.43 -7.53
C PRO A 123 57.43 32.94 -7.58
N LYS A 124 57.16 33.51 -8.76
CA LYS A 124 56.84 34.94 -8.91
C LYS A 124 55.44 35.30 -8.41
N PHE A 125 54.49 34.36 -8.48
CA PHE A 125 53.15 34.54 -7.90
C PHE A 125 53.15 34.47 -6.38
N SER A 126 54.14 33.79 -5.76
CA SER A 126 54.26 33.69 -4.30
C SER A 126 54.33 35.04 -3.57
N SER A 127 54.68 36.12 -4.28
CA SER A 127 54.70 37.50 -3.78
C SER A 127 53.30 38.12 -3.57
N GLN A 128 52.24 37.52 -4.13
CA GLN A 128 50.86 38.04 -4.10
C GLN A 128 50.11 37.69 -2.81
N THR A 129 50.60 38.19 -1.68
CA THR A 129 50.08 37.89 -0.33
C THR A 129 48.57 38.10 -0.17
N ARG A 130 48.00 39.16 -0.77
CA ARG A 130 46.55 39.46 -0.65
C ARG A 130 45.63 38.38 -1.20
N LEU A 131 46.07 37.65 -2.23
CA LEU A 131 45.32 36.54 -2.83
C LEU A 131 45.60 35.23 -2.07
N LEU A 132 46.83 35.05 -1.59
CA LEU A 132 47.25 33.85 -0.84
C LEU A 132 46.72 33.80 0.61
N THR A 133 46.30 34.94 1.17
CA THR A 133 45.65 35.01 2.49
C THR A 133 44.18 34.59 2.49
N LEU A 134 43.59 34.30 1.32
CA LEU A 134 42.22 33.82 1.25
C LEU A 134 42.09 32.44 1.92
N PRO A 135 41.10 32.25 2.82
CA PRO A 135 40.92 30.98 3.49
C PRO A 135 40.44 29.92 2.51
N ALA A 136 41.09 28.76 2.51
CA ALA A 136 40.57 27.57 1.86
C ALA A 136 39.35 27.04 2.66
N PRO A 137 38.49 26.18 2.08
CA PRO A 137 37.27 25.73 2.72
C PRO A 137 37.52 25.15 4.12
N HIS A 138 38.54 24.33 4.28
CA HIS A 138 38.89 23.72 5.58
C HIS A 138 39.44 24.72 6.62
N GLU A 139 39.91 25.88 6.21
CA GLU A 139 40.50 26.93 7.05
C GLU A 139 39.46 27.99 7.48
N LEU A 140 38.25 27.97 6.93
CA LEU A 140 37.21 28.95 7.24
C LEU A 140 36.83 28.93 8.73
N PRO A 141 36.76 30.10 9.40
CA PRO A 141 36.27 30.23 10.76
C PRO A 141 34.83 29.68 10.90
N PRO A 142 34.43 29.16 12.08
CA PRO A 142 33.10 28.57 12.27
C PRO A 142 31.92 29.49 11.91
N ARG A 143 32.04 30.80 12.17
CA ARG A 143 31.00 31.78 11.84
C ARG A 143 30.85 31.98 10.33
N GLU A 144 31.97 32.19 9.62
CA GLU A 144 31.96 32.34 8.16
C GLU A 144 31.50 31.05 7.48
N ALA A 145 31.93 29.88 8.00
CA ALA A 145 31.48 28.59 7.50
C ALA A 145 29.95 28.40 7.59
N GLN A 146 29.31 28.92 8.65
CA GLN A 146 27.85 28.91 8.77
C GLN A 146 27.15 29.84 7.77
N GLU A 147 27.76 30.99 7.46
CA GLU A 147 27.24 31.91 6.43
C GLU A 147 27.30 31.28 5.03
N TYR A 148 28.42 30.67 4.66
CA TYR A 148 28.53 29.89 3.41
C TYR A 148 27.57 28.71 3.41
N GLN A 149 27.42 28.00 4.52
CA GLN A 149 26.44 26.92 4.62
C GLN A 149 25.02 27.41 4.34
N ARG A 150 24.63 28.60 4.83
CA ARG A 150 23.32 29.19 4.49
C ARG A 150 23.20 29.52 3.01
N HIS A 151 24.30 29.95 2.38
CA HIS A 151 24.35 30.25 0.96
C HIS A 151 24.19 28.99 0.09
N TYR A 152 24.99 27.95 0.34
CA TYR A 152 25.04 26.74 -0.48
C TYR A 152 23.88 25.77 -0.27
N LEU A 153 23.33 25.68 0.94
CA LEU A 153 22.29 24.66 1.23
C LEU A 153 20.91 25.08 0.75
N ILE A 154 20.33 24.27 -0.14
CA ILE A 154 19.00 24.41 -0.76
C ILE A 154 17.89 24.56 0.27
N ILE A 155 18.00 23.92 1.45
CA ILE A 155 17.00 24.02 2.51
C ILE A 155 16.70 25.47 2.93
N ASN A 156 17.68 26.39 2.80
CA ASN A 156 17.50 27.80 3.13
C ASN A 156 16.83 28.61 2.02
N HIS A 157 16.72 28.05 0.82
CA HIS A 157 16.19 28.71 -0.38
C HIS A 157 14.91 28.06 -0.91
N ILE A 158 14.59 26.84 -0.47
CA ILE A 158 13.47 26.05 -0.99
C ILE A 158 12.12 26.76 -0.89
N GLY A 159 11.92 27.58 0.14
CA GLY A 159 10.70 28.39 0.29
C GLY A 159 10.53 29.42 -0.83
N ALA A 160 11.61 30.10 -1.23
CA ALA A 160 11.60 31.04 -2.34
C ALA A 160 11.48 30.32 -3.68
N ILE A 161 12.22 29.21 -3.85
CA ILE A 161 12.16 28.40 -5.08
C ILE A 161 10.74 27.87 -5.33
N ARG A 162 10.02 27.44 -4.28
CA ARG A 162 8.63 27.00 -4.40
C ARG A 162 7.72 28.11 -4.93
N ALA A 163 7.88 29.34 -4.41
CA ALA A 163 7.12 30.48 -4.89
C ALA A 163 7.48 30.86 -6.35
N GLU A 164 8.76 30.82 -6.71
CA GLU A 164 9.22 31.05 -8.09
C GLU A 164 8.65 30.00 -9.06
N HIS A 165 8.67 28.72 -8.66
CA HIS A 165 8.12 27.62 -9.45
C HIS A 165 6.62 27.80 -9.70
N ASP A 166 5.84 28.03 -8.65
CA ASP A 166 4.38 28.12 -8.76
C ASP A 166 3.95 29.30 -9.63
N ASP A 167 4.61 30.46 -9.46
CA ASP A 167 4.38 31.64 -10.30
C ASP A 167 4.75 31.39 -11.77
N PHE A 168 5.93 30.82 -12.03
CA PHE A 168 6.38 30.52 -13.39
C PHE A 168 5.44 29.54 -14.10
N VAL A 169 5.07 28.42 -13.46
CA VAL A 169 4.21 27.40 -14.08
C VAL A 169 2.85 27.97 -14.49
N ILE A 170 2.27 28.84 -13.64
CA ILE A 170 0.98 29.50 -13.93
C ILE A 170 1.14 30.48 -15.10
N ARG A 171 2.15 31.35 -15.07
CA ARG A 171 2.39 32.33 -16.15
C ARG A 171 2.73 31.64 -17.48
N PHE A 172 3.56 30.61 -17.45
CA PHE A 172 3.93 29.83 -18.63
C PHE A 172 2.71 29.15 -19.26
N ALA A 173 1.86 28.50 -18.44
CA ALA A 173 0.63 27.88 -18.93
C ALA A 173 -0.32 28.92 -19.54
N SER A 174 -0.44 30.10 -18.93
CA SER A 174 -1.22 31.23 -19.45
C SER A 174 -0.68 31.71 -20.81
N ALA A 175 0.64 31.95 -20.90
CA ALA A 175 1.29 32.38 -22.14
C ALA A 175 1.13 31.33 -23.26
N MET A 176 1.23 30.04 -22.93
CA MET A 176 0.99 28.96 -23.88
C MET A 176 -0.46 28.95 -24.39
N ASN A 177 -1.44 29.15 -23.52
CA ASN A 177 -2.84 29.22 -23.92
C ASN A 177 -3.11 30.43 -24.84
N GLN A 178 -2.50 31.58 -24.55
CA GLN A 178 -2.60 32.77 -25.42
C GLN A 178 -1.98 32.51 -26.80
N LEU A 179 -0.82 31.85 -26.84
CA LEU A 179 -0.16 31.49 -28.10
C LEU A 179 -1.00 30.50 -28.92
N LEU A 180 -1.62 29.51 -28.28
CA LEU A 180 -2.52 28.56 -28.94
C LEU A 180 -3.78 29.26 -29.48
N LEU A 181 -4.36 30.20 -28.71
CA LEU A 181 -5.49 31.01 -29.14
C LEU A 181 -5.14 31.84 -30.38
N LEU A 182 -3.96 32.48 -30.37
CA LEU A 182 -3.45 33.26 -31.51
C LEU A 182 -3.34 32.41 -32.76
N LYS A 183 -2.81 31.17 -32.66
CA LYS A 183 -2.70 30.24 -33.80
C LYS A 183 -4.05 29.79 -34.35
N SER A 184 -5.12 29.82 -33.54
CA SER A 184 -6.47 29.42 -33.93
C SER A 184 -7.33 30.55 -34.50
N THR A 185 -6.86 31.80 -34.43
CA THR A 185 -7.64 32.99 -34.82
C THR A 185 -7.18 33.52 -36.17
N ASP A 186 -8.07 33.49 -37.18
CA ASP A 186 -7.79 34.07 -38.50
C ASP A 186 -7.90 35.61 -38.45
N GLY A 187 -6.86 36.31 -38.94
CA GLY A 187 -6.85 37.78 -39.05
C GLY A 187 -6.65 38.52 -37.72
N SER A 188 -5.86 37.95 -36.81
CA SER A 188 -5.52 38.55 -35.51
C SER A 188 -4.83 39.92 -35.65
N ASP A 189 -5.07 40.79 -34.67
CA ASP A 189 -4.41 42.10 -34.59
C ASP A 189 -2.88 41.95 -34.52
N VAL A 190 -2.16 42.77 -35.30
CA VAL A 190 -0.70 42.66 -35.47
C VAL A 190 0.03 43.03 -34.18
N GLU A 191 -0.47 44.02 -33.43
CA GLU A 191 0.14 44.45 -32.17
C GLU A 191 -0.05 43.38 -31.10
N TRP A 192 -1.27 42.84 -30.97
CA TRP A 192 -1.56 41.72 -30.07
C TRP A 192 -0.72 40.47 -30.40
N SER A 193 -0.57 40.13 -31.69
CA SER A 193 0.29 39.02 -32.13
C SER A 193 1.74 39.23 -31.69
N LYS A 194 2.27 40.44 -31.84
CA LYS A 194 3.63 40.79 -31.43
C LYS A 194 3.80 40.69 -29.92
N GLU A 195 2.83 41.18 -29.14
CA GLU A 195 2.83 41.11 -27.69
C GLU A 195 2.83 39.66 -27.19
N VAL A 196 1.94 38.80 -27.72
CA VAL A 196 1.85 37.38 -27.32
C VAL A 196 3.15 36.62 -27.64
N LYS A 197 3.74 36.84 -28.81
CA LYS A 197 5.01 36.20 -29.20
C LYS A 197 6.19 36.72 -28.35
N GLY A 198 6.24 38.02 -28.07
CA GLY A 198 7.23 38.62 -27.18
C GLY A 198 7.13 38.09 -25.75
N ASN A 199 5.91 38.03 -25.20
CA ASN A 199 5.67 37.44 -23.87
C ASN A 199 6.13 35.98 -23.81
N MET A 200 5.91 35.19 -24.87
CA MET A 200 6.41 33.82 -24.94
C MET A 200 7.95 33.76 -24.98
N TYR A 201 8.60 34.65 -25.75
CA TYR A 201 10.06 34.75 -25.78
C TYR A 201 10.62 35.04 -24.38
N ASP A 202 10.08 36.03 -23.68
CA ASP A 202 10.50 36.37 -22.32
C ASP A 202 10.29 35.19 -21.37
N MET A 203 9.21 34.43 -21.55
CA MET A 203 8.94 33.25 -20.73
C MET A 203 9.92 32.10 -20.96
N ILE A 204 10.40 31.91 -22.19
CA ILE A 204 11.44 30.91 -22.48
C ILE A 204 12.79 31.34 -21.89
N VAL A 205 13.16 32.62 -22.01
CA VAL A 205 14.38 33.17 -21.41
C VAL A 205 14.35 32.97 -19.90
N GLU A 206 13.26 33.34 -19.25
CA GLU A 206 13.08 33.16 -17.81
C GLU A 206 13.14 31.67 -17.41
N GLY A 207 12.50 30.78 -18.17
CA GLY A 207 12.53 29.35 -17.94
C GLY A 207 13.95 28.75 -18.00
N PHE A 208 14.76 29.15 -18.97
CA PHE A 208 16.17 28.75 -19.06
C PHE A 208 16.98 29.26 -17.86
N GLN A 209 16.79 30.52 -17.49
CA GLN A 209 17.48 31.11 -16.33
C GLN A 209 17.06 30.43 -15.02
N LEU A 210 15.78 30.09 -14.85
CA LEU A 210 15.26 29.35 -13.69
C LEU A 210 15.87 27.97 -13.59
N LEU A 211 15.76 27.15 -14.63
CA LEU A 211 16.34 25.81 -14.68
C LEU A 211 17.86 25.85 -14.44
N SER A 212 18.55 26.82 -15.07
CA SER A 212 19.97 27.06 -14.87
C SER A 212 20.32 27.33 -13.41
N ARG A 213 19.65 28.28 -12.75
CA ARG A 213 19.89 28.61 -11.34
C ARG A 213 19.60 27.43 -10.42
N TRP A 214 18.52 26.70 -10.65
CA TRP A 214 18.12 25.57 -9.82
C TRP A 214 19.10 24.39 -9.94
N THR A 215 19.51 24.05 -11.16
CA THR A 215 20.49 22.98 -11.40
C THR A 215 21.88 23.37 -10.88
N ALA A 216 22.29 24.64 -11.04
CA ALA A 216 23.51 25.17 -10.44
C ALA A 216 23.54 24.96 -8.92
N ARG A 217 22.44 25.27 -8.23
CA ARG A 217 22.34 25.13 -6.78
C ARG A 217 22.53 23.70 -6.29
N ILE A 218 22.07 22.70 -7.06
CA ILE A 218 22.32 21.30 -6.72
C ILE A 218 23.82 20.99 -6.83
N TRP A 219 24.45 21.37 -7.94
CA TRP A 219 25.89 21.23 -8.15
C TRP A 219 26.71 21.89 -7.03
N GLU A 220 26.39 23.14 -6.71
CA GLU A 220 27.05 23.94 -5.69
C GLU A 220 26.89 23.34 -4.28
N GLN A 221 25.69 22.86 -3.93
CA GLN A 221 25.46 22.14 -2.67
C GLN A 221 26.31 20.86 -2.60
N CYS A 222 26.35 20.06 -3.65
CA CYS A 222 27.16 18.83 -3.69
C CYS A 222 28.64 19.17 -3.50
N ALA A 223 29.16 20.15 -4.24
CA ALA A 223 30.55 20.59 -4.11
C ALA A 223 30.87 21.07 -2.69
N TRP A 224 29.97 21.85 -2.07
CA TRP A 224 30.11 22.28 -0.68
C TRP A 224 30.16 21.09 0.29
N LYS A 225 29.26 20.11 0.15
CA LYS A 225 29.22 18.90 0.99
C LYS A 225 30.49 18.06 0.81
N PHE A 226 31.00 17.89 -0.41
CA PHE A 226 32.27 17.17 -0.67
C PHE A 226 33.48 17.87 -0.02
N SER A 227 33.46 19.20 0.08
CA SER A 227 34.53 19.96 0.75
C SER A 227 34.52 19.82 2.28
N ARG A 228 33.44 19.27 2.86
CA ARG A 228 33.20 19.20 4.30
C ARG A 228 32.68 17.81 4.71
N PRO A 229 33.56 16.82 4.89
CA PRO A 229 33.18 15.52 5.45
C PRO A 229 32.53 15.65 6.83
N CYS A 230 31.52 14.83 7.10
CA CYS A 230 30.84 14.76 8.39
C CYS A 230 31.83 14.38 9.51
N LYS A 231 31.86 15.18 10.58
CA LYS A 231 32.79 15.01 11.71
C LYS A 231 32.32 13.99 12.75
N ASP A 232 31.01 13.75 12.83
CA ASP A 232 30.37 12.89 13.83
C ASP A 232 30.27 11.42 13.37
N ALA A 233 30.78 11.13 12.17
CA ALA A 233 30.78 9.81 11.55
C ALA A 233 31.89 8.91 12.14
N SER A 234 31.59 7.62 12.36
CA SER A 234 32.58 6.63 12.83
C SER A 234 33.83 6.62 11.94
N PRO A 235 35.04 6.50 12.50
CA PRO A 235 36.28 6.38 11.72
C PRO A 235 36.32 5.13 10.81
N SER A 236 35.43 4.15 11.04
CA SER A 236 35.29 2.95 10.22
C SER A 236 34.59 3.18 8.88
N PHE A 237 33.94 4.32 8.67
CA PHE A 237 33.24 4.62 7.42
C PHE A 237 34.19 5.12 6.34
N SER A 238 33.86 4.81 5.08
CA SER A 238 34.62 5.29 3.93
C SER A 238 34.55 6.83 3.83
N ASP A 239 35.54 7.43 3.18
CA ASP A 239 35.56 8.90 3.03
C ASP A 239 34.40 9.42 2.18
N TYR A 240 33.91 8.60 1.23
CA TYR A 240 32.71 8.90 0.45
C TYR A 240 31.44 8.91 1.29
N GLU A 241 31.26 7.93 2.18
CA GLU A 241 30.10 7.89 3.10
C GLU A 241 30.01 9.13 3.99
N LYS A 242 31.16 9.67 4.43
CA LYS A 242 31.22 10.86 5.28
C LYS A 242 30.79 12.13 4.54
N VAL A 243 30.95 12.20 3.22
CA VAL A 243 30.58 13.37 2.41
C VAL A 243 29.21 13.23 1.75
N VAL A 244 28.70 11.99 1.60
CA VAL A 244 27.37 11.69 1.05
C VAL A 244 26.44 11.16 2.14
N ARG A 245 26.43 9.84 2.40
CA ARG A 245 25.43 9.16 3.25
C ARG A 245 25.14 9.86 4.57
N TYR A 246 26.17 10.30 5.28
CA TYR A 246 26.05 10.92 6.61
C TYR A 246 26.10 12.45 6.60
N ASN A 247 26.14 13.08 5.42
CA ASN A 247 26.27 14.53 5.30
C ASN A 247 24.98 15.23 4.86
N TYR A 248 23.91 14.49 4.57
CA TYR A 248 22.60 15.05 4.22
C TYR A 248 21.56 14.71 5.30
N SER A 249 20.96 15.73 5.92
CA SER A 249 19.84 15.55 6.84
C SER A 249 18.58 15.06 6.12
N ALA A 250 17.57 14.59 6.87
CA ALA A 250 16.29 14.19 6.28
C ALA A 250 15.60 15.38 5.58
N GLU A 251 15.68 16.57 6.15
CA GLU A 251 15.11 17.81 5.61
C GLU A 251 15.86 18.28 4.37
N GLU A 252 17.19 18.16 4.34
CA GLU A 252 18.00 18.47 3.16
C GLU A 252 17.67 17.53 1.99
N ARG A 253 17.49 16.23 2.28
CA ARG A 253 17.05 15.24 1.27
C ARG A 253 15.66 15.55 0.73
N LYS A 254 14.70 15.94 1.59
CA LYS A 254 13.37 16.38 1.15
C LYS A 254 13.45 17.62 0.24
N ALA A 255 14.24 18.61 0.61
CA ALA A 255 14.43 19.82 -0.18
C ALA A 255 15.07 19.51 -1.56
N LEU A 256 16.00 18.55 -1.62
CA LEU A 256 16.55 18.04 -2.88
C LEU A 256 15.49 17.34 -3.74
N VAL A 257 14.67 16.45 -3.15
CA VAL A 257 13.57 15.78 -3.89
C VAL A 257 12.62 16.82 -4.49
N GLU A 258 12.22 17.84 -3.73
CA GLU A 258 11.37 18.91 -4.22
C GLU A 258 12.02 19.66 -5.39
N LEU A 259 13.30 20.06 -5.25
CA LEU A 259 13.99 20.80 -6.30
C LEU A 259 14.19 19.97 -7.58
N VAL A 260 14.56 18.70 -7.45
CA VAL A 260 14.63 17.74 -8.57
C VAL A 260 13.27 17.66 -9.27
N SER A 261 12.18 17.56 -8.50
CA SER A 261 10.82 17.50 -9.04
C SER A 261 10.47 18.77 -9.83
N TYR A 262 10.83 19.96 -9.33
CA TYR A 262 10.59 21.22 -10.03
C TYR A 262 11.39 21.34 -11.33
N ILE A 263 12.69 21.00 -11.31
CA ILE A 263 13.55 20.99 -12.50
C ILE A 263 12.98 20.05 -13.57
N LYS A 264 12.64 18.81 -13.18
CA LYS A 264 12.12 17.80 -14.10
C LYS A 264 10.72 18.15 -14.63
N SER A 265 9.86 18.71 -13.78
CA SER A 265 8.52 19.17 -14.16
C SER A 265 8.59 20.30 -15.20
N VAL A 266 9.29 21.40 -14.86
CA VAL A 266 9.43 22.56 -15.74
C VAL A 266 10.18 22.19 -17.02
N GLY A 267 11.24 21.39 -16.90
CA GLY A 267 11.95 20.82 -18.03
C GLY A 267 11.04 20.06 -18.99
N SER A 268 10.20 19.17 -18.47
CA SER A 268 9.23 18.42 -19.29
C SER A 268 8.20 19.34 -19.94
N MET A 269 7.71 20.36 -19.24
CA MET A 269 6.79 21.36 -19.80
C MET A 269 7.40 22.09 -20.99
N MET A 270 8.64 22.56 -20.84
CA MET A 270 9.38 23.26 -21.90
C MET A 270 9.67 22.33 -23.08
N GLN A 271 10.18 21.12 -22.85
CA GLN A 271 10.44 20.14 -23.91
C GLN A 271 9.19 19.80 -24.74
N ARG A 272 8.00 19.72 -24.13
CA ARG A 272 6.75 19.42 -24.86
C ARG A 272 6.29 20.58 -25.75
N CYS A 273 6.74 21.79 -25.48
CA CYS A 273 6.29 22.99 -26.19
C CYS A 273 7.24 23.44 -27.30
N ASP A 274 8.43 22.82 -27.44
CA ASP A 274 9.49 23.17 -28.41
C ASP A 274 8.93 23.54 -29.80
N THR A 275 8.26 22.60 -30.47
CA THR A 275 7.69 22.82 -31.81
C THR A 275 6.54 23.83 -31.84
N LEU A 276 5.85 24.03 -30.71
CA LEU A 276 4.75 24.98 -30.62
C LEU A 276 5.26 26.42 -30.50
N VAL A 277 6.40 26.64 -29.85
CA VAL A 277 6.96 27.98 -29.61
C VAL A 277 7.95 28.42 -30.69
N ALA A 278 8.53 27.49 -31.46
CA ALA A 278 9.58 27.76 -32.44
C ALA A 278 9.32 29.00 -33.34
N ASP A 279 8.19 29.05 -34.03
CA ASP A 279 7.87 30.18 -34.93
C ASP A 279 7.83 31.52 -34.20
N ALA A 280 7.25 31.55 -33.00
CA ALA A 280 7.13 32.75 -32.18
C ALA A 280 8.50 33.25 -31.70
N LEU A 281 9.38 32.31 -31.31
CA LEU A 281 10.75 32.62 -30.91
C LEU A 281 11.57 33.13 -32.07
N TRP A 282 11.55 32.44 -33.22
CA TRP A 282 12.31 32.83 -34.41
C TRP A 282 11.86 34.18 -34.94
N GLU A 283 10.56 34.46 -34.95
CA GLU A 283 10.03 35.75 -35.38
C GLU A 283 10.43 36.89 -34.44
N THR A 284 10.42 36.64 -33.13
CA THR A 284 10.86 37.63 -32.13
C THR A 284 12.35 37.90 -32.26
N ILE A 285 13.19 36.87 -32.34
CA ILE A 285 14.65 37.00 -32.55
C ILE A 285 14.93 37.73 -33.86
N HIS A 286 14.27 37.35 -34.96
CA HIS A 286 14.41 38.03 -36.24
C HIS A 286 14.05 39.51 -36.11
N SER A 287 12.92 39.83 -35.45
CA SER A 287 12.50 41.21 -35.24
C SER A 287 13.55 42.03 -34.49
N GLU A 288 14.16 41.46 -33.46
CA GLU A 288 15.20 42.15 -32.67
C GLU A 288 16.50 42.34 -33.44
N VAL A 289 16.93 41.31 -34.20
CA VAL A 289 18.10 41.42 -35.07
C VAL A 289 17.86 42.50 -36.12
N GLN A 290 16.71 42.49 -36.80
CA GLN A 290 16.39 43.48 -37.83
C GLN A 290 16.26 44.88 -37.26
N ASP A 291 15.66 45.07 -36.07
CA ASP A 291 15.61 46.39 -35.44
C ASP A 291 17.01 46.91 -35.11
N PHE A 292 17.88 46.03 -34.61
CA PHE A 292 19.27 46.40 -34.35
C PHE A 292 20.01 46.81 -35.63
N VAL A 293 20.08 45.92 -36.64
CA VAL A 293 20.85 46.24 -37.85
C VAL A 293 20.19 47.32 -38.70
N GLN A 294 18.87 47.36 -38.85
CA GLN A 294 18.20 48.32 -39.75
C GLN A 294 17.98 49.69 -39.12
N ASN A 295 17.61 49.76 -37.83
CA ASN A 295 17.23 51.02 -37.16
C ASN A 295 18.31 51.53 -36.19
N THR A 296 18.78 50.68 -35.28
CA THR A 296 19.74 51.08 -34.24
C THR A 296 21.08 51.48 -34.86
N LEU A 297 21.67 50.62 -35.70
CA LEU A 297 22.91 50.95 -36.41
C LEU A 297 22.76 52.11 -37.40
N ALA A 298 21.59 52.27 -38.05
CA ALA A 298 21.32 53.43 -38.92
C ALA A 298 21.37 54.74 -38.15
N THR A 299 20.85 54.74 -36.92
CA THR A 299 20.86 55.91 -36.06
C THR A 299 22.28 56.22 -35.62
N MET A 300 23.02 55.22 -35.13
CA MET A 300 24.43 55.36 -34.75
C MET A 300 25.32 55.83 -35.91
N LEU A 301 25.10 55.37 -37.14
CA LEU A 301 25.80 55.84 -38.35
C LEU A 301 25.55 57.33 -38.64
N ARG A 302 24.33 57.82 -38.39
CA ARG A 302 23.95 59.23 -38.62
C ARG A 302 24.42 60.16 -37.49
N THR A 303 24.55 59.63 -36.28
CA THR A 303 24.96 60.40 -35.08
C THR A 303 26.44 60.18 -34.76
N THR A 304 26.77 59.10 -34.07
CA THR A 304 28.04 58.81 -33.40
C THR A 304 29.18 58.50 -34.36
N PHE A 305 28.89 57.79 -35.45
CA PHE A 305 29.93 57.33 -36.39
C PHE A 305 30.04 58.17 -37.65
N ARG A 306 29.18 59.18 -37.87
CA ARG A 306 29.12 60.00 -39.09
C ARG A 306 30.47 60.55 -39.58
N LYS A 307 31.38 60.88 -38.66
CA LYS A 307 32.72 61.44 -38.95
C LYS A 307 33.86 60.42 -38.87
N LYS A 308 33.58 59.15 -38.52
CA LYS A 308 34.56 58.08 -38.30
C LYS A 308 34.47 57.04 -39.42
N LYS A 309 35.20 57.26 -40.52
CA LYS A 309 35.08 56.46 -41.76
C LYS A 309 35.36 54.97 -41.54
N ASP A 310 36.41 54.63 -40.79
CA ASP A 310 36.80 53.23 -40.59
C ASP A 310 35.79 52.44 -39.75
N LEU A 311 35.29 53.03 -38.66
CA LEU A 311 34.25 52.41 -37.82
C LEU A 311 32.88 52.39 -38.51
N SER A 312 32.56 53.40 -39.32
CA SER A 312 31.34 53.41 -40.14
C SER A 312 31.30 52.26 -41.15
N ARG A 313 32.47 51.85 -41.67
CA ARG A 313 32.57 50.67 -42.54
C ARG A 313 32.15 49.42 -41.79
N ILE A 314 32.64 49.20 -40.57
CA ILE A 314 32.31 48.01 -39.76
C ILE A 314 30.80 47.93 -39.48
N LEU A 315 30.15 49.06 -39.14
CA LEU A 315 28.68 49.10 -38.96
C LEU A 315 27.93 48.84 -40.28
N SER A 316 28.47 49.28 -41.41
CA SER A 316 27.90 49.00 -42.73
C SER A 316 28.06 47.52 -43.12
N ASP A 317 29.17 46.89 -42.73
CA ASP A 317 29.41 45.47 -42.92
C ASP A 317 28.42 44.64 -42.09
N MET A 318 28.16 45.01 -40.82
CA MET A 318 27.12 44.38 -39.99
C MET A 318 25.74 44.41 -40.67
N ARG A 319 25.38 45.56 -41.23
CA ARG A 319 24.11 45.75 -41.96
C ARG A 319 24.07 44.90 -43.21
N THR A 320 25.14 44.87 -43.99
CA THR A 320 25.23 44.07 -45.22
C THR A 320 25.13 42.58 -44.93
N LEU A 321 25.67 42.13 -43.79
CA LEU A 321 25.73 40.73 -43.40
C LEU A 321 24.40 40.18 -42.88
N SER A 322 23.61 41.00 -42.16
CA SER A 322 22.42 40.51 -41.43
C SER A 322 21.10 41.23 -41.73
N ALA A 323 21.11 42.37 -42.44
CA ALA A 323 19.86 43.05 -42.75
C ALA A 323 19.09 42.35 -43.89
N ASP A 324 17.88 41.91 -43.59
CA ASP A 324 16.93 41.36 -44.57
C ASP A 324 16.10 42.51 -45.16
N TRP A 325 16.59 43.06 -46.28
CA TRP A 325 15.92 44.16 -46.97
C TRP A 325 14.71 43.65 -47.75
N MET A 326 13.56 44.30 -47.58
CA MET A 326 12.38 44.02 -48.39
C MET A 326 12.67 44.33 -49.86
N ALA A 327 12.28 43.43 -50.78
CA ALA A 327 12.64 43.46 -52.20
C ALA A 327 12.12 44.67 -53.02
N ASN A 328 11.62 45.73 -52.39
CA ASN A 328 11.17 46.98 -53.02
C ASN A 328 11.61 48.26 -52.27
N THR A 329 12.55 48.16 -51.32
CA THR A 329 13.09 49.33 -50.58
C THR A 329 14.58 49.59 -50.86
N ASN A 330 15.11 49.12 -51.99
CA ASN A 330 16.39 49.61 -52.51
C ASN A 330 16.24 51.07 -52.93
N LYS A 331 16.21 51.99 -51.94
CA LYS A 331 16.65 53.34 -52.17
C LYS A 331 18.14 53.25 -52.50
N SER A 332 18.46 53.43 -53.78
CA SER A 332 19.82 53.57 -54.29
C SER A 332 20.66 54.46 -53.38
N GLU A 333 21.94 54.11 -53.19
CA GLU A 333 22.96 54.79 -52.36
C GLU A 333 23.11 56.33 -52.58
N SER A 334 22.37 56.93 -53.51
CA SER A 334 22.41 58.34 -53.90
C SER A 334 21.81 59.35 -52.90
N GLU A 335 20.99 58.97 -51.91
CA GLU A 335 20.36 59.94 -50.97
C GLU A 335 21.19 60.24 -49.70
N LEU A 336 22.28 59.51 -49.45
CA LEU A 336 23.14 59.74 -48.26
C LEU A 336 23.98 61.03 -48.35
N GLN A 337 24.06 61.68 -49.52
CA GLN A 337 24.80 62.93 -49.70
C GLN A 337 23.92 64.21 -49.66
N SER A 338 22.58 64.10 -49.65
CA SER A 338 21.68 65.25 -49.85
C SER A 338 20.78 65.62 -48.67
N SER A 339 21.03 65.08 -47.47
CA SER A 339 20.36 65.54 -46.23
C SER A 339 21.27 66.46 -45.40
N GLN A 340 21.71 67.56 -46.02
CA GLN A 340 22.07 68.78 -45.31
C GLN A 340 20.85 69.70 -45.34
N HIS A 341 19.96 69.57 -44.35
CA HIS A 341 19.21 70.66 -43.70
C HIS A 341 18.19 70.01 -42.74
N GLY A 342 17.86 70.76 -41.68
CA GLY A 342 17.43 70.18 -40.42
C GLY A 342 15.95 69.82 -40.33
N GLY A 343 15.64 69.04 -39.29
CA GLY A 343 14.33 69.06 -38.64
C GLY A 343 13.23 68.20 -39.29
N GLU A 344 13.47 66.91 -39.55
CA GLU A 344 12.39 65.92 -39.56
C GLU A 344 12.84 64.68 -38.79
N GLU A 345 12.04 64.27 -37.81
CA GLU A 345 12.22 63.02 -37.07
C GLU A 345 12.32 61.86 -38.06
N SER A 346 13.47 61.22 -38.11
CA SER A 346 13.71 60.12 -39.03
C SER A 346 12.80 58.95 -38.69
N LYS A 347 11.78 58.73 -39.53
CA LYS A 347 10.94 57.52 -39.48
C LYS A 347 11.84 56.28 -39.51
N ALA A 348 11.64 55.38 -38.55
CA ALA A 348 12.31 54.08 -38.51
C ALA A 348 12.03 53.30 -39.81
N ASN A 349 13.00 52.49 -40.24
CA ASN A 349 12.78 51.58 -41.35
C ASN A 349 11.73 50.54 -40.94
N ILE A 350 10.69 50.42 -41.76
CA ILE A 350 9.61 49.45 -41.55
C ILE A 350 10.06 48.12 -42.18
N PHE A 351 10.18 47.09 -41.35
CA PHE A 351 10.41 45.71 -41.77
C PHE A 351 9.29 44.82 -41.22
N TYR A 352 9.08 43.67 -41.86
CA TYR A 352 8.12 42.67 -41.39
C TYR A 352 8.89 41.52 -40.73
N PRO A 353 8.64 41.21 -39.45
CA PRO A 353 9.21 40.04 -38.80
C PRO A 353 8.90 38.76 -39.58
N ARG A 354 9.88 37.87 -39.68
CA ARG A 354 9.76 36.55 -40.31
C ARG A 354 10.14 35.49 -39.29
N ALA A 355 9.46 34.36 -39.31
CA ALA A 355 9.81 33.19 -38.50
C ALA A 355 11.07 32.49 -39.04
N VAL A 356 12.21 33.19 -39.06
CA VAL A 356 13.49 32.71 -39.57
C VAL A 356 14.59 33.10 -38.58
N ALA A 357 15.25 32.10 -38.02
CA ALA A 357 16.38 32.30 -37.12
C ALA A 357 17.63 32.84 -37.85
N PRO A 358 18.43 33.70 -37.21
CA PRO A 358 19.77 34.01 -37.70
C PRO A 358 20.66 32.75 -37.63
N THR A 359 21.55 32.57 -38.61
CA THR A 359 22.53 31.48 -38.55
C THR A 359 23.56 31.75 -37.45
N ALA A 360 24.14 30.69 -36.86
CA ALA A 360 25.23 30.83 -35.88
C ALA A 360 26.41 31.64 -36.43
N ALA A 361 26.71 31.52 -37.73
CA ALA A 361 27.72 32.34 -38.40
C ALA A 361 27.36 33.83 -38.38
N GLN A 362 26.10 34.20 -38.66
CA GLN A 362 25.65 35.60 -38.56
C GLN A 362 25.76 36.13 -37.14
N VAL A 363 25.35 35.34 -36.14
CA VAL A 363 25.45 35.70 -34.72
C VAL A 363 26.91 35.97 -34.34
N HIS A 364 27.82 35.03 -34.60
CA HIS A 364 29.23 35.18 -34.26
C HIS A 364 29.93 36.29 -35.05
N CYS A 365 29.59 36.49 -36.33
CA CYS A 365 30.11 37.61 -37.11
C CYS A 365 29.65 38.95 -36.53
N LEU A 366 28.38 39.08 -36.13
CA LEU A 366 27.90 40.30 -35.48
C LEU A 366 28.60 40.53 -34.15
N GLN A 367 28.77 39.50 -33.31
CA GLN A 367 29.52 39.62 -32.05
C GLN A 367 30.97 40.08 -32.29
N PHE A 368 31.65 39.47 -33.26
CA PHE A 368 33.02 39.84 -33.63
C PHE A 368 33.10 41.29 -34.12
N LEU A 369 32.20 41.70 -35.03
CA LEU A 369 32.19 43.06 -35.55
C LEU A 369 31.84 44.08 -34.45
N ILE A 370 30.95 43.74 -33.50
CA ILE A 370 30.62 44.61 -32.36
C ILE A 370 31.85 44.78 -31.49
N TYR A 371 32.56 43.69 -31.21
CA TYR A 371 33.83 43.73 -30.49
C TYR A 371 34.88 44.59 -31.22
N GLU A 372 35.02 44.45 -32.53
CA GLU A 372 35.92 45.28 -33.34
C GLU A 372 35.54 46.76 -33.31
N VAL A 373 34.25 47.12 -33.33
CA VAL A 373 33.80 48.51 -33.19
C VAL A 373 34.19 49.10 -31.84
N VAL A 374 34.02 48.32 -30.77
CA VAL A 374 34.26 48.78 -29.40
C VAL A 374 35.76 48.80 -29.05
N SER A 375 36.50 47.76 -29.44
CA SER A 375 37.90 47.53 -29.07
C SER A 375 38.90 48.01 -30.13
N GLY A 376 38.47 48.23 -31.38
CA GLY A 376 39.30 48.65 -32.51
C GLY A 376 40.52 47.73 -32.74
N GLY A 377 40.35 46.43 -32.51
CA GLY A 377 41.41 45.41 -32.58
C GLY A 377 42.56 45.56 -31.57
N ASN A 378 42.51 46.52 -30.63
CA ASN A 378 43.62 46.80 -29.72
C ASN A 378 43.45 46.14 -28.35
N LEU A 379 44.12 45.01 -28.17
CA LEU A 379 44.17 44.22 -26.92
C LEU A 379 44.79 44.98 -25.73
N ARG A 380 45.43 46.14 -25.93
CA ARG A 380 46.10 46.94 -24.89
C ARG A 380 45.27 48.09 -24.32
N ARG A 381 44.01 48.24 -24.73
CA ARG A 381 43.16 49.32 -24.21
C ARG A 381 42.95 49.18 -22.70
N PRO A 382 43.18 50.25 -21.91
CA PRO A 382 42.94 50.23 -20.47
C PRO A 382 41.43 50.32 -20.18
N GLY A 383 40.84 49.27 -19.61
CA GLY A 383 39.41 49.23 -19.26
C GLY A 383 38.79 47.84 -19.46
N GLY A 384 37.47 47.77 -19.30
CA GLY A 384 36.63 46.61 -19.60
C GLY A 384 36.46 46.32 -21.10
N LEU A 385 35.85 45.20 -21.50
CA LEU A 385 35.51 44.93 -22.90
C LEU A 385 34.65 46.05 -23.49
N PHE A 386 33.72 46.57 -22.70
CA PHE A 386 32.86 47.71 -23.03
C PHE A 386 33.17 48.92 -22.14
N GLY A 387 34.44 49.14 -21.81
CA GLY A 387 34.87 50.23 -20.94
C GLY A 387 34.78 51.62 -21.58
N ASN A 388 34.23 52.60 -20.85
CA ASN A 388 34.18 54.01 -21.26
C ASN A 388 35.55 54.72 -21.27
N SER A 389 36.59 54.11 -20.69
CA SER A 389 37.89 54.71 -20.43
C SER A 389 38.76 54.80 -21.70
N GLY A 390 38.36 55.65 -22.64
CA GLY A 390 39.09 55.89 -23.90
C GLY A 390 38.34 55.46 -25.17
N SER A 391 37.09 55.00 -25.05
CA SER A 391 36.22 54.82 -26.21
C SER A 391 35.67 56.19 -26.66
N GLU A 392 35.78 56.49 -27.96
CA GLU A 392 35.15 57.69 -28.53
C GLU A 392 33.63 57.50 -28.78
N ILE A 393 33.03 56.43 -28.23
CA ILE A 393 31.61 56.06 -28.40
C ILE A 393 30.83 56.60 -27.18
N PRO A 394 29.68 57.28 -27.36
CA PRO A 394 28.83 57.69 -26.25
C PRO A 394 28.37 56.50 -25.41
N VAL A 395 28.25 56.71 -24.10
CA VAL A 395 27.88 55.66 -23.12
C VAL A 395 26.57 54.95 -23.48
N ASN A 396 25.58 55.68 -23.99
CA ASN A 396 24.29 55.10 -24.36
C ASN A 396 24.42 54.12 -25.54
N ASP A 397 25.15 54.51 -26.59
CA ASP A 397 25.37 53.67 -27.76
C ASP A 397 26.27 52.48 -27.41
N LEU A 398 27.27 52.68 -26.55
CA LEU A 398 28.11 51.60 -26.04
C LEU A 398 27.30 50.57 -25.26
N LYS A 399 26.37 51.03 -24.41
CA LYS A 399 25.45 50.14 -23.68
C LYS A 399 24.50 49.37 -24.61
N GLN A 400 24.04 49.99 -25.70
CA GLN A 400 23.23 49.29 -26.72
C GLN A 400 24.04 48.20 -27.43
N LEU A 401 25.30 48.48 -27.80
CA LEU A 401 26.21 47.49 -28.39
C LEU A 401 26.53 46.35 -27.40
N GLU A 402 26.80 46.67 -26.14
CA GLU A 402 27.05 45.70 -25.06
C GLU A 402 25.84 44.80 -24.83
N THR A 403 24.66 45.40 -24.65
CA THR A 403 23.42 44.65 -24.39
C THR A 403 23.11 43.70 -25.54
N PHE A 404 23.24 44.16 -26.78
CA PHE A 404 22.99 43.32 -27.95
C PHE A 404 24.07 42.24 -28.13
N PHE A 405 25.34 42.51 -27.81
CA PHE A 405 26.41 41.52 -27.83
C PHE A 405 26.12 40.30 -26.94
N TYR A 406 25.66 40.54 -25.71
CA TYR A 406 25.28 39.45 -24.80
C TYR A 406 23.98 38.77 -25.22
N LYS A 407 23.02 39.54 -25.75
CA LYS A 407 21.76 38.98 -26.27
C LYS A 407 21.98 38.03 -27.46
N LEU A 408 22.90 38.38 -28.36
CA LEU A 408 23.35 37.51 -29.45
C LEU A 408 23.88 36.15 -28.96
N GLY A 409 24.63 36.16 -27.84
CA GLY A 409 25.10 34.92 -27.22
C GLY A 409 23.92 34.07 -26.71
N PHE A 410 22.98 34.69 -25.99
CA PHE A 410 21.82 34.00 -25.45
C PHE A 410 20.88 33.45 -26.53
N PHE A 411 20.78 34.10 -27.69
CA PHE A 411 20.01 33.57 -28.82
C PHE A 411 20.46 32.17 -29.22
N LEU A 412 21.76 31.85 -29.15
CA LEU A 412 22.23 30.50 -29.49
C LEU A 412 21.61 29.43 -28.60
N HIS A 413 21.40 29.71 -27.31
CA HIS A 413 20.71 28.79 -26.41
C HIS A 413 19.24 28.58 -26.80
N ILE A 414 18.56 29.64 -27.24
CA ILE A 414 17.16 29.58 -27.70
C ILE A 414 17.05 28.85 -29.03
N LEU A 415 18.00 29.06 -29.93
CA LEU A 415 18.05 28.38 -31.23
C LEU A 415 18.35 26.88 -31.06
N ASP A 416 19.22 26.53 -30.12
CA ASP A 416 19.47 25.14 -29.69
C ASP A 416 18.54 24.71 -28.55
N TYR A 417 17.24 25.05 -28.66
CA TYR A 417 16.23 24.91 -27.61
C TYR A 417 16.28 23.55 -26.88
N SER A 418 16.12 22.46 -27.62
CA SER A 418 16.00 21.12 -27.02
C SER A 418 17.30 20.69 -26.34
N ALA A 419 18.46 21.04 -26.91
CA ALA A 419 19.76 20.75 -26.33
C ALA A 419 19.99 21.56 -25.06
N THR A 420 19.66 22.85 -25.07
CA THR A 420 19.73 23.72 -23.89
C THR A 420 18.85 23.19 -22.77
N VAL A 421 17.56 22.88 -23.03
CA VAL A 421 16.69 22.33 -21.99
C VAL A 421 17.24 21.01 -21.45
N ALA A 422 17.72 20.11 -22.33
CA ALA A 422 18.33 18.86 -21.90
C ALA A 422 19.49 19.09 -20.93
N THR A 423 20.45 19.95 -21.29
CA THR A 423 21.59 20.30 -20.42
C THR A 423 21.15 20.96 -19.10
N LEU A 424 20.14 21.83 -19.14
CA LEU A 424 19.65 22.53 -17.95
C LEU A 424 18.87 21.62 -16.98
N THR A 425 18.37 20.49 -17.46
CA THR A 425 17.60 19.50 -16.67
C THR A 425 18.39 18.25 -16.31
N ASP A 426 19.67 18.21 -16.69
CA ASP A 426 20.56 17.08 -16.51
C ASP A 426 21.13 17.05 -15.09
N LEU A 427 20.69 16.05 -14.33
CA LEU A 427 21.09 15.80 -12.94
C LEU A 427 21.93 14.53 -12.82
N GLY A 428 22.39 13.95 -13.94
CA GLY A 428 23.08 12.66 -13.98
C GLY A 428 24.39 12.62 -13.19
N PHE A 429 24.99 13.80 -12.95
CA PHE A 429 26.17 13.98 -12.12
C PHE A 429 26.00 13.48 -10.67
N LEU A 430 24.78 13.39 -10.16
CA LEU A 430 24.53 12.94 -8.78
C LEU A 430 24.88 11.46 -8.55
N TRP A 431 25.01 10.66 -9.61
CA TRP A 431 25.34 9.24 -9.50
C TRP A 431 26.85 8.94 -9.54
N PHE A 432 27.60 9.67 -10.37
CA PHE A 432 29.02 9.39 -10.62
C PHE A 432 29.89 9.62 -9.39
N ARG A 433 30.88 8.74 -9.19
CA ARG A 433 31.72 8.71 -7.98
C ARG A 433 33.14 8.15 -8.20
N GLU A 434 33.65 8.25 -9.43
CA GLU A 434 34.93 7.68 -9.87
C GLU A 434 36.14 8.18 -9.06
N PHE A 435 36.18 9.45 -8.67
CA PHE A 435 37.28 9.99 -7.88
C PHE A 435 37.36 9.31 -6.51
N TYR A 436 36.22 9.07 -5.87
CA TYR A 436 36.19 8.39 -4.58
C TYR A 436 36.40 6.87 -4.68
N LEU A 437 36.02 6.24 -5.80
CA LEU A 437 36.35 4.84 -6.08
C LEU A 437 37.86 4.64 -6.18
N GLU A 438 38.54 5.50 -6.95
CA GLU A 438 40.00 5.48 -7.09
C GLU A 438 40.70 5.75 -5.75
N SER A 439 40.28 6.79 -5.03
CA SER A 439 40.86 7.17 -3.73
C SER A 439 40.69 6.05 -2.68
N SER A 440 39.52 5.41 -2.65
CA SER A 440 39.20 4.36 -1.67
C SER A 440 39.66 2.96 -2.08
N ARG A 441 40.08 2.78 -3.34
CA ARG A 441 40.47 1.49 -3.95
C ARG A 441 39.39 0.42 -3.83
N VAL A 442 38.14 0.80 -4.05
CA VAL A 442 36.99 -0.10 -4.08
C VAL A 442 36.39 -0.14 -5.48
N ILE A 443 35.78 -1.27 -5.85
CA ILE A 443 35.15 -1.43 -7.18
C ILE A 443 33.89 -0.57 -7.26
N GLN A 444 33.05 -0.61 -6.22
CA GLN A 444 31.82 0.18 -6.15
C GLN A 444 31.38 0.41 -4.69
N PHE A 445 30.64 1.48 -4.44
CA PHE A 445 29.98 1.76 -3.15
C PHE A 445 28.59 1.14 -3.10
N PRO A 446 28.07 0.83 -1.89
CA PRO A 446 26.73 0.27 -1.76
C PRO A 446 25.65 1.34 -2.03
N ILE A 447 24.43 0.91 -2.34
CA ILE A 447 23.35 1.80 -2.83
C ILE A 447 22.96 2.88 -1.82
N GLU A 448 23.18 2.68 -0.53
CA GLU A 448 22.92 3.68 0.51
C GLU A 448 23.86 4.90 0.44
N CYS A 449 24.90 4.83 -0.40
CA CYS A 449 25.79 5.93 -0.73
C CYS A 449 25.43 6.58 -2.08
N SER A 450 24.44 6.06 -2.81
CA SER A 450 23.99 6.60 -4.08
C SER A 450 22.95 7.68 -3.85
N LEU A 451 23.23 8.92 -4.24
CA LEU A 451 22.31 10.05 -4.04
C LEU A 451 20.92 9.80 -4.65
N PRO A 452 20.77 9.32 -5.90
CA PRO A 452 19.45 9.00 -6.46
C PRO A 452 18.65 8.05 -5.56
N TRP A 453 19.25 6.96 -5.09
CA TRP A 453 18.60 6.01 -4.19
C TRP A 453 18.29 6.61 -2.82
N MET A 454 19.22 7.38 -2.22
CA MET A 454 19.00 8.06 -0.94
C MET A 454 17.79 9.02 -0.99
N LEU A 455 17.53 9.63 -2.15
CA LEU A 455 16.35 10.47 -2.37
C LEU A 455 15.07 9.64 -2.48
N VAL A 456 15.08 8.52 -3.22
CA VAL A 456 13.94 7.58 -3.28
C VAL A 456 13.60 7.05 -1.89
N ASP A 457 14.60 6.57 -1.15
CA ASP A 457 14.43 6.00 0.19
C ASP A 457 13.90 7.04 1.18
N CYS A 458 14.39 8.28 1.10
CA CYS A 458 13.87 9.39 1.89
C CYS A 458 12.38 9.67 1.65
N VAL A 459 11.89 9.47 0.43
CA VAL A 459 10.47 9.63 0.11
C VAL A 459 9.65 8.48 0.70
N LEU A 460 10.13 7.24 0.56
CA LEU A 460 9.44 6.05 1.08
C LEU A 460 9.35 6.02 2.62
N GLU A 461 10.38 6.52 3.31
CA GLU A 461 10.40 6.62 4.78
C GLU A 461 9.66 7.86 5.31
N SER A 462 9.26 8.79 4.44
CA SER A 462 8.67 10.05 4.90
C SER A 462 7.24 9.87 5.41
N PRO A 463 6.89 10.44 6.58
CA PRO A 463 5.50 10.51 7.02
C PRO A 463 4.66 11.51 6.20
N ASN A 464 5.30 12.35 5.36
CA ASN A 464 4.60 13.34 4.55
C ASN A 464 4.03 12.68 3.28
N SER A 465 2.71 12.47 3.25
CA SER A 465 2.01 11.86 2.12
C SER A 465 2.14 12.64 0.81
N GLY A 466 2.42 13.95 0.85
CA GLY A 466 2.61 14.77 -0.34
C GLY A 466 3.89 14.48 -1.10
N LEU A 467 4.96 14.02 -0.42
CA LEU A 467 6.23 13.68 -1.08
C LEU A 467 6.15 12.39 -1.88
N LEU A 468 5.23 11.49 -1.51
CA LEU A 468 5.08 10.19 -2.14
C LEU A 468 4.70 10.30 -3.63
N GLU A 469 3.96 11.35 -4.01
CA GLU A 469 3.61 11.62 -5.41
C GLU A 469 4.87 11.86 -6.29
N SER A 470 5.96 12.33 -5.68
CA SER A 470 7.23 12.60 -6.35
C SER A 470 8.23 11.44 -6.28
N VAL A 471 7.85 10.26 -5.75
CA VAL A 471 8.78 9.13 -5.53
C VAL A 471 9.48 8.64 -6.80
N LEU A 472 8.88 8.85 -7.97
CA LEU A 472 9.45 8.49 -9.26
C LEU A 472 10.41 9.55 -9.83
N MET A 473 10.39 10.79 -9.31
CA MET A 473 11.22 11.88 -9.84
C MET A 473 12.72 11.60 -9.68
N PRO A 474 13.23 11.10 -8.53
CA PRO A 474 14.64 10.77 -8.40
C PRO A 474 15.11 9.64 -9.34
N PHE A 475 14.22 8.75 -9.79
CA PHE A 475 14.60 7.71 -10.76
C PHE A 475 14.98 8.30 -12.12
N ASP A 476 14.50 9.50 -12.47
CA ASP A 476 14.87 10.18 -13.71
C ASP A 476 16.35 10.63 -13.69
N ILE A 477 16.97 10.75 -12.52
CA ILE A 477 18.41 11.00 -12.41
C ILE A 477 19.21 9.85 -13.05
N TYR A 478 18.75 8.60 -12.92
CA TYR A 478 19.40 7.47 -13.57
C TYR A 478 19.28 7.53 -15.10
N ASN A 479 18.17 8.08 -15.64
CA ASN A 479 18.04 8.31 -17.08
C ASN A 479 19.09 9.32 -17.55
N ASP A 480 19.30 10.39 -16.79
CA ASP A 480 20.34 11.38 -17.08
C ASP A 480 21.74 10.76 -17.02
N SER A 481 22.06 10.03 -15.94
CA SER A 481 23.36 9.37 -15.76
C SER A 481 23.64 8.39 -16.90
N ALA A 482 22.64 7.61 -17.31
CA ALA A 482 22.77 6.67 -18.43
C ALA A 482 23.00 7.38 -19.76
N GLN A 483 22.26 8.47 -20.02
CA GLN A 483 22.46 9.30 -21.20
C GLN A 483 23.88 9.89 -21.23
N GLN A 484 24.36 10.41 -20.09
CA GLN A 484 25.73 10.92 -19.97
C GLN A 484 26.76 9.81 -20.22
N ALA A 485 26.60 8.62 -19.61
CA ALA A 485 27.51 7.49 -19.77
C ALA A 485 27.61 7.04 -21.24
N LEU A 486 26.49 6.93 -21.95
CA LEU A 486 26.44 6.44 -23.33
C LEU A 486 26.83 7.49 -24.37
N VAL A 487 26.33 8.73 -24.24
CA VAL A 487 26.45 9.75 -25.29
C VAL A 487 27.65 10.65 -25.08
N LEU A 488 27.88 11.12 -23.85
CA LEU A 488 28.97 12.05 -23.52
C LEU A 488 30.27 11.31 -23.23
N LEU A 489 30.26 10.42 -22.23
CA LEU A 489 31.46 9.69 -21.78
C LEU A 489 31.82 8.53 -22.70
N LYS A 490 30.82 7.97 -23.40
CA LYS A 490 30.93 6.81 -24.29
C LYS A 490 31.59 5.61 -23.61
N GLN A 491 31.25 5.39 -22.33
CA GLN A 491 31.76 4.30 -21.51
C GLN A 491 30.64 3.30 -21.21
N ARG A 492 30.82 2.06 -21.66
CA ARG A 492 29.83 1.00 -21.46
C ARG A 492 29.74 0.53 -20.00
N PHE A 493 30.88 0.37 -19.33
CA PHE A 493 30.89 -0.16 -17.97
C PHE A 493 30.11 0.73 -16.99
N LEU A 494 30.15 2.06 -17.17
CA LEU A 494 29.35 3.00 -16.38
C LEU A 494 27.85 2.75 -16.58
N TYR A 495 27.42 2.51 -17.82
CA TYR A 495 26.02 2.16 -18.08
C TYR A 495 25.64 0.82 -17.46
N ASP A 496 26.51 -0.21 -17.58
CA ASP A 496 26.26 -1.53 -17.00
C ASP A 496 26.11 -1.45 -15.47
N GLU A 497 26.88 -0.59 -14.79
CA GLU A 497 26.76 -0.32 -13.36
C GLU A 497 25.49 0.46 -12.99
N ILE A 498 25.13 1.49 -13.78
CA ILE A 498 23.87 2.22 -13.62
C ILE A 498 22.68 1.28 -13.77
N GLU A 499 22.69 0.44 -14.80
CA GLU A 499 21.62 -0.53 -15.06
C GLU A 499 21.47 -1.52 -13.91
N ALA A 500 22.58 -2.09 -13.42
CA ALA A 500 22.56 -3.01 -12.28
C ALA A 500 22.05 -2.35 -10.99
N GLU A 501 22.44 -1.10 -10.72
CA GLU A 501 21.95 -0.35 -9.56
C GLU A 501 20.45 -0.05 -9.68
N VAL A 502 19.99 0.39 -10.86
CA VAL A 502 18.57 0.69 -11.12
C VAL A 502 17.72 -0.56 -10.96
N ASP A 503 18.13 -1.70 -11.52
CA ASP A 503 17.37 -2.94 -11.42
C ASP A 503 17.17 -3.34 -9.95
N HIS A 504 18.25 -3.29 -9.14
CA HIS A 504 18.16 -3.61 -7.72
C HIS A 504 17.31 -2.59 -6.93
N CYS A 505 17.53 -1.29 -7.16
CA CYS A 505 16.82 -0.22 -6.47
C CYS A 505 15.33 -0.21 -6.82
N PHE A 506 14.98 -0.46 -8.08
CA PHE A 506 13.59 -0.48 -8.53
C PHE A 506 12.81 -1.65 -7.92
N ASP A 507 13.43 -2.83 -7.78
CA ASP A 507 12.83 -3.97 -7.08
C ASP A 507 12.55 -3.68 -5.60
N ILE A 508 13.52 -3.06 -4.91
CA ILE A 508 13.33 -2.63 -3.51
C ILE A 508 12.22 -1.58 -3.43
N PHE A 509 12.21 -0.60 -4.34
CA PHE A 509 11.18 0.43 -4.42
C PHE A 509 9.78 -0.15 -4.59
N VAL A 510 9.57 -1.03 -5.57
CA VAL A 510 8.27 -1.66 -5.83
C VAL A 510 7.81 -2.45 -4.59
N THR A 511 8.72 -3.20 -3.97
CA THR A 511 8.42 -3.96 -2.75
C THR A 511 8.00 -3.04 -1.61
N LYS A 512 8.81 -2.03 -1.26
CA LYS A 512 8.50 -1.08 -0.17
C LYS A 512 7.21 -0.30 -0.45
N LEU A 513 7.02 0.19 -1.68
CA LEU A 513 5.81 0.91 -2.07
C LEU A 513 4.57 0.03 -1.90
N CYS A 514 4.62 -1.22 -2.37
CA CYS A 514 3.50 -2.14 -2.26
C CYS A 514 3.21 -2.54 -0.81
N GLU A 515 4.24 -2.73 0.03
CA GLU A 515 4.06 -2.94 1.48
C GLU A 515 3.36 -1.75 2.14
N THR A 516 3.75 -0.52 1.80
CA THR A 516 3.09 0.70 2.29
C THR A 516 1.64 0.80 1.82
N ILE A 517 1.36 0.53 0.54
CA ILE A 517 0.00 0.52 -0.02
C ILE A 517 -0.87 -0.51 0.72
N PHE A 518 -0.41 -1.75 0.82
CA PHE A 518 -1.17 -2.82 1.47
C PHE A 518 -1.42 -2.51 2.95
N THR A 519 -0.40 -2.06 3.68
CA THR A 519 -0.52 -1.68 5.09
C THR A 519 -1.53 -0.54 5.27
N TYR A 520 -1.47 0.50 4.43
CA TYR A 520 -2.39 1.63 4.49
C TYR A 520 -3.84 1.21 4.29
N TYR A 521 -4.15 0.46 3.23
CA TYR A 521 -5.51 0.01 2.96
C TYR A 521 -6.01 -1.00 4.01
N LYS A 522 -5.13 -1.86 4.54
CA LYS A 522 -5.46 -2.76 5.64
C LYS A 522 -5.81 -2.01 6.92
N SER A 523 -5.02 -1.00 7.26
CA SER A 523 -5.27 -0.12 8.41
C SER A 523 -6.57 0.65 8.24
N TRP A 524 -6.82 1.23 7.06
CA TRP A 524 -8.03 1.98 6.77
C TRP A 524 -9.27 1.09 6.93
N ALA A 525 -9.25 -0.10 6.32
CA ALA A 525 -10.34 -1.05 6.45
C ALA A 525 -10.57 -1.49 7.91
N ALA A 526 -9.49 -1.76 8.65
CA ALA A 526 -9.58 -2.16 10.05
C ALA A 526 -10.14 -1.04 10.94
N SER A 527 -9.80 0.22 10.65
CA SER A 527 -10.31 1.40 11.36
C SER A 527 -11.81 1.59 11.15
N GLU A 528 -12.30 1.47 9.90
CA GLU A 528 -13.73 1.59 9.58
C GLU A 528 -14.58 0.47 10.17
N LEU A 529 -14.00 -0.72 10.38
CA LEU A 529 -14.69 -1.89 10.92
C LEU A 529 -14.68 -1.97 12.46
N LEU A 530 -14.16 -0.96 13.16
CA LEU A 530 -14.24 -0.87 14.63
C LEU A 530 -15.64 -0.44 15.06
N ASP A 531 -16.11 -0.97 16.20
CA ASP A 531 -17.40 -0.60 16.76
C ASP A 531 -17.40 0.88 17.21
N PRO A 532 -18.34 1.71 16.73
CA PRO A 532 -18.44 3.11 17.16
C PRO A 532 -18.57 3.30 18.68
N SER A 533 -19.21 2.36 19.36
CA SER A 533 -19.40 2.35 20.82
C SER A 533 -18.08 2.10 21.54
N PHE A 534 -17.22 1.25 20.99
CA PHE A 534 -15.87 1.02 21.50
C PHE A 534 -15.00 2.28 21.33
N LEU A 535 -15.08 2.92 20.16
CA LEU A 535 -14.34 4.17 19.90
C LEU A 535 -14.80 5.28 20.85
N PHE A 536 -16.11 5.41 21.09
CA PHE A 536 -16.65 6.40 22.03
C PHE A 536 -16.20 6.17 23.47
N ALA A 537 -16.08 4.90 23.89
CA ALA A 537 -15.62 4.54 25.23
C ALA A 537 -14.09 4.60 25.40
N SER A 538 -13.33 4.83 24.33
CA SER A 538 -11.87 4.85 24.37
C SER A 538 -11.34 6.26 24.57
N ASP A 539 -10.54 6.46 25.61
CA ASP A 539 -9.93 7.76 25.92
C ASP A 539 -8.97 8.28 24.82
N ASN A 540 -8.42 7.38 23.99
CA ASN A 540 -7.45 7.70 22.94
C ASN A 540 -7.93 7.21 21.56
N ALA A 541 -9.13 7.60 21.12
CA ALA A 541 -9.70 7.18 19.83
C ALA A 541 -8.83 7.59 18.62
N GLU A 542 -8.09 8.69 18.72
CA GLU A 542 -7.20 9.20 17.65
C GLU A 542 -6.13 8.18 17.23
N LYS A 543 -5.68 7.29 18.13
CA LYS A 543 -4.67 6.26 17.81
C LYS A 543 -5.17 5.19 16.83
N TYR A 544 -6.49 5.08 16.68
CA TYR A 544 -7.13 4.16 15.74
C TYR A 544 -7.48 4.81 14.40
N ALA A 545 -7.31 6.14 14.30
CA ALA A 545 -7.56 6.87 13.07
C ALA A 545 -6.39 6.73 12.09
N VAL A 546 -6.70 6.53 10.81
CA VAL A 546 -5.71 6.42 9.75
C VAL A 546 -5.68 7.71 8.95
N GLN A 547 -4.51 8.33 8.85
CA GLN A 547 -4.33 9.56 8.08
C GLN A 547 -4.36 9.27 6.57
N PRO A 548 -5.11 10.04 5.77
CA PRO A 548 -5.25 9.77 4.35
C PRO A 548 -3.94 9.97 3.58
N ILE A 549 -3.58 9.00 2.74
CA ILE A 549 -2.42 9.05 1.84
C ILE A 549 -2.89 9.23 0.40
N ARG A 550 -2.23 10.11 -0.36
CA ARG A 550 -2.56 10.39 -1.77
C ARG A 550 -1.94 9.37 -2.73
N LEU A 551 -2.48 8.16 -2.75
CA LEU A 551 -1.99 7.07 -3.62
C LEU A 551 -2.62 7.08 -5.02
N ASN A 552 -3.73 7.80 -5.22
CA ASN A 552 -4.56 7.70 -6.43
C ASN A 552 -3.81 7.99 -7.73
N MET A 553 -2.85 8.93 -7.71
CA MET A 553 -2.06 9.25 -8.90
C MET A 553 -1.07 8.12 -9.21
N LEU A 554 -0.35 7.60 -8.21
CA LEU A 554 0.61 6.51 -8.38
C LEU A 554 -0.04 5.23 -8.91
N LEU A 555 -1.22 4.87 -8.38
CA LEU A 555 -1.96 3.67 -8.82
C LEU A 555 -2.44 3.76 -10.28
N LYS A 556 -2.48 4.96 -10.87
CA LYS A 556 -2.88 5.20 -12.27
C LYS A 556 -1.70 5.22 -13.23
N ILE A 557 -0.45 5.20 -12.75
CA ILE A 557 0.74 5.26 -13.61
C ILE A 557 0.93 3.93 -14.34
N THR A 558 0.76 3.96 -15.66
CA THR A 558 0.92 2.79 -16.53
C THR A 558 2.21 2.80 -17.34
N ARG A 559 2.95 3.91 -17.31
CA ARG A 559 4.10 4.15 -18.18
C ARG A 559 5.17 4.96 -17.45
N VAL A 560 6.11 4.28 -16.84
CA VAL A 560 7.35 4.86 -16.30
C VAL A 560 8.46 4.63 -17.31
N LYS A 561 9.11 5.71 -17.77
CA LYS A 561 10.27 5.64 -18.66
C LYS A 561 11.53 5.54 -17.81
N LEU A 562 12.24 4.42 -17.91
CA LEU A 562 13.47 4.20 -17.14
C LEU A 562 14.46 3.39 -17.97
N LEU A 563 15.65 3.95 -18.20
CA LEU A 563 16.71 3.37 -19.03
C LEU A 563 16.23 2.89 -20.41
N GLY A 564 15.34 3.68 -21.03
CA GLY A 564 14.71 3.34 -22.31
C GLY A 564 13.58 2.30 -22.24
N ARG A 565 13.36 1.67 -21.09
CA ARG A 565 12.27 0.72 -20.85
C ARG A 565 10.97 1.47 -20.52
N MET A 566 9.84 0.88 -20.87
CA MET A 566 8.50 1.37 -20.54
C MET A 566 7.87 0.45 -19.50
N ILE A 567 7.96 0.81 -18.23
CA ILE A 567 7.51 -0.02 -17.10
C ILE A 567 6.06 0.31 -16.76
N ASN A 568 5.22 -0.71 -16.69
CA ASN A 568 3.83 -0.57 -16.24
C ASN A 568 3.73 -0.77 -14.72
N LEU A 569 3.94 0.32 -13.97
CA LEU A 569 3.90 0.30 -12.51
C LEU A 569 2.55 -0.21 -11.97
N ARG A 570 1.43 0.15 -12.59
CA ARG A 570 0.11 -0.36 -12.23
C ARG A 570 0.02 -1.89 -12.31
N SER A 571 0.62 -2.51 -13.34
CA SER A 571 0.65 -3.98 -13.46
C SER A 571 1.46 -4.61 -12.35
N LEU A 572 2.66 -4.08 -12.08
CA LEU A 572 3.54 -4.58 -11.01
C LEU A 572 2.88 -4.50 -9.64
N ILE A 573 2.23 -3.37 -9.34
CA ILE A 573 1.46 -3.22 -8.10
C ILE A 573 0.31 -4.23 -8.07
N THR A 574 -0.44 -4.38 -9.17
CA THR A 574 -1.58 -5.32 -9.22
C THR A 574 -1.15 -6.77 -9.01
N GLU A 575 -0.07 -7.21 -9.66
CA GLU A 575 0.51 -8.56 -9.51
C GLU A 575 0.96 -8.80 -8.07
N TRP A 576 1.65 -7.83 -7.48
CA TRP A 576 2.06 -7.92 -6.09
C TRP A 576 0.87 -7.95 -5.12
N MET A 577 -0.16 -7.12 -5.34
CA MET A 577 -1.39 -7.15 -4.55
C MET A 577 -2.08 -8.51 -4.64
N ASN A 578 -2.24 -9.05 -5.86
CA ASN A 578 -2.81 -10.38 -6.07
C ASN A 578 -2.05 -11.48 -5.30
N LYS A 579 -0.72 -11.37 -5.21
CA LYS A 579 0.13 -12.28 -4.44
C LYS A 579 -0.04 -12.09 -2.93
N VAL A 580 0.09 -10.86 -2.42
CA VAL A 580 0.04 -10.61 -0.97
C VAL A 580 -1.34 -10.92 -0.37
N PHE A 581 -2.43 -10.72 -1.11
CA PHE A 581 -3.76 -11.09 -0.64
C PHE A 581 -3.89 -12.61 -0.44
N ARG A 582 -3.36 -13.41 -1.37
CA ARG A 582 -3.32 -14.88 -1.23
C ARG A 582 -2.44 -15.32 -0.08
N GLU A 583 -1.23 -14.76 0.03
CA GLU A 583 -0.32 -15.02 1.16
C GLU A 583 -0.95 -14.63 2.50
N ASN A 584 -1.71 -13.53 2.56
CA ASN A 584 -2.39 -13.14 3.78
C ASN A 584 -3.55 -14.08 4.12
N ILE A 585 -4.35 -14.53 3.14
CA ILE A 585 -5.41 -15.54 3.37
C ILE A 585 -4.79 -16.86 3.86
N GLU A 586 -3.71 -17.32 3.22
CA GLU A 586 -2.95 -18.51 3.63
C GLU A 586 -2.49 -18.40 5.08
N PHE A 587 -1.90 -17.26 5.44
CA PHE A 587 -1.49 -16.98 6.81
C PHE A 587 -2.66 -17.02 7.80
N LEU A 588 -3.82 -16.44 7.44
CA LEU A 588 -5.00 -16.42 8.32
C LEU A 588 -5.54 -17.84 8.56
N PHE A 589 -5.58 -18.69 7.54
CA PHE A 589 -5.93 -20.11 7.71
C PHE A 589 -4.89 -20.86 8.55
N GLY A 590 -3.60 -20.69 8.26
CA GLY A 590 -2.53 -21.29 9.05
C GLY A 590 -2.55 -20.87 10.52
N ARG A 591 -2.93 -19.61 10.81
CA ARG A 591 -3.14 -19.14 12.18
C ARG A 591 -4.31 -19.85 12.87
N PHE A 592 -5.45 -19.99 12.19
CA PHE A 592 -6.61 -20.69 12.72
C PHE A 592 -6.30 -22.17 12.99
N GLU A 593 -5.51 -22.82 12.13
CA GLU A 593 -5.05 -24.21 12.29
C GLU A 593 -4.19 -24.43 13.55
N CYS A 594 -3.55 -23.38 14.07
CA CYS A 594 -2.81 -23.41 15.34
C CYS A 594 -3.67 -23.15 16.58
N GLN A 595 -4.96 -22.81 16.43
CA GLN A 595 -5.85 -22.37 17.52
C GLN A 595 -7.02 -23.34 17.71
N ASP A 596 -7.84 -23.13 18.74
CA ASP A 596 -9.07 -23.91 18.94
C ASP A 596 -10.25 -23.35 18.16
N LEU A 597 -11.34 -24.13 18.12
CA LEU A 597 -12.52 -23.81 17.32
C LEU A 597 -13.16 -22.46 17.70
N CYS A 598 -12.93 -21.95 18.91
CA CYS A 598 -13.44 -20.65 19.33
C CYS A 598 -12.83 -19.49 18.53
N ALA A 599 -11.62 -19.67 17.98
CA ALA A 599 -10.93 -18.66 17.17
C ALA A 599 -11.58 -18.41 15.80
N ILE A 600 -12.62 -19.16 15.41
CA ILE A 600 -13.30 -18.96 14.13
C ILE A 600 -13.90 -17.55 13.98
N VAL A 601 -14.29 -16.93 15.11
CA VAL A 601 -14.78 -15.54 15.13
C VAL A 601 -13.65 -14.55 14.84
N GLU A 602 -12.43 -14.82 15.35
CA GLU A 602 -11.24 -14.03 15.02
C GLU A 602 -10.89 -14.17 13.53
N LEU A 603 -10.93 -15.40 13.00
CA LEU A 603 -10.69 -15.67 11.58
C LEU A 603 -11.69 -14.92 10.69
N GLU A 604 -12.99 -14.99 10.99
CA GLU A 604 -14.02 -14.24 10.25
C GLU A 604 -13.72 -12.75 10.25
N LYS A 605 -13.45 -12.16 11.42
CA LYS A 605 -13.19 -10.73 11.53
C LYS A 605 -11.95 -10.30 10.74
N LEU A 606 -10.87 -11.08 10.79
CA LEU A 606 -9.64 -10.78 10.05
C LEU A 606 -9.84 -10.92 8.53
N LEU A 607 -10.62 -11.91 8.09
CA LEU A 607 -11.03 -12.07 6.69
C LEU A 607 -11.94 -10.93 6.24
N ASP A 608 -12.85 -10.44 7.07
CA ASP A 608 -13.70 -9.27 6.77
C ASP A 608 -12.86 -8.01 6.60
N VAL A 609 -11.87 -7.78 7.46
CA VAL A 609 -10.92 -6.67 7.30
C VAL A 609 -10.17 -6.81 5.98
N LEU A 610 -9.69 -8.02 5.65
CA LEU A 610 -8.97 -8.25 4.40
C LEU A 610 -9.88 -8.05 3.17
N LYS A 611 -11.12 -8.54 3.21
CA LYS A 611 -12.12 -8.34 2.17
C LYS A 611 -12.44 -6.87 1.96
N HIS A 612 -12.66 -6.11 3.04
CA HIS A 612 -12.91 -4.67 2.94
C HIS A 612 -11.69 -3.91 2.40
N SER A 613 -10.48 -4.34 2.77
CA SER A 613 -9.22 -3.79 2.19
C SER A 613 -9.16 -4.03 0.68
N HIS A 614 -9.54 -5.23 0.23
CA HIS A 614 -9.65 -5.58 -1.19
C HIS A 614 -10.68 -4.72 -1.91
N GLU A 615 -11.85 -4.50 -1.31
CA GLU A 615 -12.93 -3.66 -1.87
C GLU A 615 -12.49 -2.20 -2.02
N LEU A 616 -11.77 -1.66 -1.04
CA LEU A 616 -11.21 -0.30 -1.12
C LEU A 616 -10.16 -0.19 -2.24
N LEU A 617 -9.23 -1.15 -2.34
CA LEU A 617 -8.20 -1.17 -3.39
C LEU A 617 -8.75 -1.40 -4.79
N SER A 618 -9.78 -2.23 -4.93
CA SER A 618 -10.41 -2.58 -6.21
C SER A 618 -11.11 -1.41 -6.89
N ARG A 619 -11.28 -0.28 -6.18
CA ARG A 619 -11.79 0.98 -6.77
C ARG A 619 -10.78 1.61 -7.72
N ASP A 620 -9.49 1.46 -7.44
CA ASP A 620 -8.40 2.07 -8.21
C ASP A 620 -7.58 1.05 -9.02
N LEU A 621 -7.51 -0.21 -8.56
CA LEU A 621 -6.76 -1.30 -9.19
C LEU A 621 -7.68 -2.42 -9.70
N SER A 622 -7.26 -3.09 -10.77
CA SER A 622 -7.97 -4.26 -11.32
C SER A 622 -7.40 -5.55 -10.73
N VAL A 623 -7.74 -5.85 -9.48
CA VAL A 623 -7.29 -7.03 -8.72
C VAL A 623 -8.25 -8.21 -8.99
N ASP A 624 -7.79 -9.46 -8.84
CA ASP A 624 -8.68 -10.63 -9.00
C ASP A 624 -9.81 -10.57 -7.97
N SER A 625 -10.95 -11.23 -8.24
CA SER A 625 -12.06 -11.29 -7.27
C SER A 625 -11.62 -11.90 -5.95
N PHE A 626 -11.92 -11.25 -4.82
CA PHE A 626 -11.65 -11.79 -3.49
C PHE A 626 -12.31 -13.17 -3.29
N SER A 627 -13.49 -13.39 -3.85
CA SER A 627 -14.17 -14.70 -3.77
C SER A 627 -13.38 -15.80 -4.49
N LEU A 628 -12.70 -15.47 -5.58
CA LEU A 628 -11.85 -16.43 -6.30
C LEU A 628 -10.60 -16.73 -5.47
N MET A 629 -9.92 -15.70 -4.95
CA MET A 629 -8.76 -15.88 -4.08
C MET A 629 -9.07 -16.70 -2.83
N LEU A 630 -10.20 -16.42 -2.17
CA LEU A 630 -10.62 -17.16 -0.99
C LEU A 630 -10.93 -18.63 -1.31
N ASN A 631 -11.65 -18.90 -2.41
CA ASN A 631 -11.96 -20.26 -2.83
C ASN A 631 -10.71 -21.04 -3.28
N GLU A 632 -9.71 -20.36 -3.84
CA GLU A 632 -8.39 -20.93 -4.16
C GLU A 632 -7.71 -21.44 -2.89
N MET A 633 -7.57 -20.57 -1.88
CA MET A 633 -6.90 -20.90 -0.62
C MET A 633 -7.72 -21.88 0.26
N GLN A 634 -9.04 -21.93 0.08
CA GLN A 634 -9.90 -22.94 0.69
C GLN A 634 -9.85 -24.31 -0.02
N GLU A 635 -9.11 -24.43 -1.13
CA GLU A 635 -9.06 -25.63 -1.99
C GLU A 635 -10.43 -26.02 -2.57
N ASN A 636 -11.27 -25.01 -2.85
CA ASN A 636 -12.68 -25.17 -3.21
C ASN A 636 -13.00 -24.73 -4.66
N ILE A 637 -12.01 -24.69 -5.55
CA ILE A 637 -12.21 -24.27 -6.94
C ILE A 637 -12.90 -25.36 -7.78
N SER A 638 -12.50 -26.62 -7.62
CA SER A 638 -13.02 -27.74 -8.42
C SER A 638 -14.50 -27.98 -8.12
N LEU A 639 -15.38 -27.99 -9.13
CA LEU A 639 -16.85 -28.15 -8.97
C LEU A 639 -17.30 -29.39 -8.16
N VAL A 640 -16.45 -30.42 -8.07
CA VAL A 640 -16.70 -31.65 -7.31
C VAL A 640 -16.12 -31.63 -5.89
N SER A 641 -15.37 -30.58 -5.53
CA SER A 641 -14.91 -30.38 -4.15
C SER A 641 -16.06 -29.81 -3.32
N PHE A 642 -16.48 -30.59 -2.32
CA PHE A 642 -17.43 -30.19 -1.28
C PHE A 642 -16.74 -30.10 0.10
N SER A 643 -15.49 -30.52 0.20
CA SER A 643 -14.67 -30.45 1.42
C SER A 643 -13.64 -29.33 1.26
N SER A 644 -13.90 -28.16 1.85
CA SER A 644 -12.88 -27.10 1.91
C SER A 644 -11.87 -27.38 3.03
N ARG A 645 -10.66 -26.81 2.90
CA ARG A 645 -9.62 -26.82 3.94
C ARG A 645 -10.18 -26.42 5.31
N LEU A 646 -10.98 -25.34 5.36
CA LEU A 646 -11.61 -24.89 6.60
C LEU A 646 -12.62 -25.90 7.16
N ALA A 647 -13.44 -26.54 6.31
CA ALA A 647 -14.40 -27.55 6.78
C ALA A 647 -13.69 -28.77 7.37
N SER A 648 -12.63 -29.24 6.69
CA SER A 648 -11.78 -30.34 7.16
C SER A 648 -11.08 -29.98 8.47
N GLN A 649 -10.59 -28.74 8.62
CA GLN A 649 -9.96 -28.28 9.85
C GLN A 649 -10.95 -28.19 11.01
N ILE A 650 -12.16 -27.65 10.79
CA ILE A 650 -13.23 -27.64 11.79
C ILE A 650 -13.55 -29.07 12.22
N TRP A 651 -13.69 -30.00 11.27
CA TRP A 651 -13.96 -31.40 11.57
C TRP A 651 -12.82 -32.07 12.36
N SER A 652 -11.56 -31.76 12.02
CA SER A 652 -10.38 -32.22 12.76
C SER A 652 -10.40 -31.71 14.21
N GLU A 653 -10.60 -30.41 14.43
CA GLU A 653 -10.69 -29.81 15.77
C GLU A 653 -11.91 -30.32 16.56
N MET A 654 -13.02 -30.61 15.87
CA MET A 654 -14.19 -31.23 16.49
C MET A 654 -13.82 -32.58 17.12
N GLN A 655 -13.09 -33.43 16.40
CA GLN A 655 -12.68 -34.75 16.88
C GLN A 655 -11.56 -34.68 17.93
N SER A 656 -10.54 -33.87 17.70
CA SER A 656 -9.30 -33.87 18.49
C SER A 656 -9.44 -33.12 19.82
N ASP A 657 -10.24 -32.05 19.86
CA ASP A 657 -10.30 -31.13 21.01
C ASP A 657 -11.72 -30.83 21.46
N PHE A 658 -12.62 -30.39 20.57
CA PHE A 658 -13.94 -29.90 20.97
C PHE A 658 -14.80 -30.97 21.67
N LEU A 659 -15.07 -32.08 20.97
CA LEU A 659 -15.91 -33.16 21.48
C LEU A 659 -15.36 -33.82 22.75
N PRO A 660 -14.04 -34.06 22.93
CA PRO A 660 -13.53 -34.56 24.20
C PRO A 660 -13.52 -33.48 25.31
N ASN A 661 -13.06 -32.26 25.03
CA ASN A 661 -12.69 -31.29 26.08
C ASN A 661 -13.75 -30.22 26.40
N PHE A 662 -14.79 -30.00 25.58
CA PHE A 662 -15.82 -28.99 25.86
C PHE A 662 -17.06 -29.59 26.52
N ILE A 663 -17.63 -28.87 27.49
CA ILE A 663 -18.86 -29.23 28.20
C ILE A 663 -19.99 -28.25 27.85
N LEU A 664 -21.19 -28.78 27.61
CA LEU A 664 -22.37 -27.97 27.36
C LEU A 664 -22.97 -27.44 28.67
N CYS A 665 -23.31 -26.15 28.70
CA CYS A 665 -24.22 -25.56 29.67
C CYS A 665 -25.53 -25.17 28.97
N ASN A 666 -26.59 -25.95 29.19
CA ASN A 666 -27.86 -25.78 28.51
C ASN A 666 -28.52 -24.43 28.85
N THR A 667 -28.35 -23.95 30.08
CA THR A 667 -28.92 -22.67 30.56
C THR A 667 -28.36 -21.46 29.81
N THR A 668 -27.06 -21.48 29.48
CA THR A 668 -26.41 -20.38 28.76
C THR A 668 -26.32 -20.62 27.25
N GLN A 669 -26.67 -21.83 26.80
CA GLN A 669 -26.53 -22.30 25.41
C GLN A 669 -25.09 -22.18 24.90
N ARG A 670 -24.12 -22.47 25.76
CA ARG A 670 -22.69 -22.34 25.47
C ARG A 670 -21.95 -23.62 25.83
N PHE A 671 -20.96 -23.95 25.00
CA PHE A 671 -19.92 -24.91 25.32
C PHE A 671 -18.74 -24.19 25.97
N ILE A 672 -18.25 -24.71 27.08
CA ILE A 672 -17.12 -24.16 27.83
C ILE A 672 -16.07 -25.26 27.97
N ARG A 673 -14.78 -24.90 27.97
CA ARG A 673 -13.71 -25.87 28.15
C ARG A 673 -13.75 -26.48 29.56
N SER A 674 -13.63 -27.80 29.64
CA SER A 674 -13.52 -28.56 30.90
C SER A 674 -12.24 -28.19 31.66
N SER A 675 -12.27 -28.27 33.00
CA SER A 675 -11.13 -28.00 33.88
C SER A 675 -10.01 -29.05 33.80
N ARG A 676 -10.31 -30.24 33.27
CA ARG A 676 -9.35 -31.34 33.06
C ARG A 676 -9.29 -31.70 31.58
N THR A 677 -8.48 -30.96 30.83
CA THR A 677 -8.29 -31.15 29.38
C THR A 677 -7.28 -32.24 29.07
N VAL A 678 -7.55 -33.03 28.03
CA VAL A 678 -6.48 -33.80 27.36
C VAL A 678 -5.59 -32.79 26.62
N PRO A 679 -4.28 -32.73 26.90
CA PRO A 679 -3.40 -31.77 26.24
C PRO A 679 -3.29 -32.09 24.74
N VAL A 680 -3.74 -31.15 23.91
CA VAL A 680 -3.56 -31.20 22.46
C VAL A 680 -2.33 -30.36 22.12
N GLN A 681 -1.31 -30.98 21.55
CA GLN A 681 -0.10 -30.27 21.14
C GLN A 681 -0.37 -29.52 19.84
N LYS A 682 -0.49 -28.19 19.93
CA LYS A 682 -0.72 -27.32 18.76
C LYS A 682 0.58 -26.74 18.24
N PRO A 683 0.74 -26.58 16.92
CA PRO A 683 1.88 -25.89 16.34
C PRO A 683 1.91 -24.41 16.78
N SER A 684 3.11 -23.84 16.88
CA SER A 684 3.27 -22.43 17.22
C SER A 684 2.82 -21.53 16.06
N VAL A 685 2.09 -20.46 16.38
CA VAL A 685 1.70 -19.46 15.38
C VAL A 685 2.93 -18.78 14.79
N PRO A 686 3.05 -18.66 13.45
CA PRO A 686 4.14 -17.94 12.81
C PRO A 686 4.17 -16.46 13.23
N SER A 687 5.36 -15.93 13.53
CA SER A 687 5.56 -14.50 13.78
C SER A 687 5.58 -13.74 12.45
N VAL A 688 4.69 -12.77 12.28
CA VAL A 688 4.52 -12.01 11.02
C VAL A 688 4.34 -10.51 11.32
N LYS A 689 4.64 -9.67 10.32
CA LYS A 689 4.44 -8.22 10.35
C LYS A 689 3.00 -7.86 10.77
N PRO A 690 2.79 -6.74 11.50
CA PRO A 690 1.45 -6.27 11.88
C PRO A 690 0.46 -6.11 10.71
N SER A 691 0.97 -5.85 9.50
CA SER A 691 0.20 -5.69 8.26
C SER A 691 -0.62 -6.93 7.87
N PHE A 692 -0.19 -8.13 8.24
CA PHE A 692 -0.92 -9.38 7.97
C PHE A 692 -2.14 -9.57 8.89
N TYR A 693 -2.31 -8.71 9.90
CA TYR A 693 -3.48 -8.69 10.78
C TYR A 693 -4.42 -7.53 10.45
N CYS A 694 -4.26 -6.37 11.10
CA CYS A 694 -5.11 -5.18 10.97
C CYS A 694 -4.27 -3.93 10.60
N GLY A 695 -3.08 -4.10 10.04
CA GLY A 695 -2.24 -3.00 9.57
C GLY A 695 -1.23 -2.51 10.61
N THR A 696 -1.72 -1.91 11.71
CA THR A 696 -0.87 -1.36 12.79
C THR A 696 -0.97 -2.16 14.08
N GLN A 697 0.02 -2.02 14.96
CA GLN A 697 0.01 -2.69 16.27
C GLN A 697 -1.17 -2.24 17.15
N ASP A 698 -1.55 -0.96 17.10
CA ASP A 698 -2.69 -0.43 17.84
C ASP A 698 -4.01 -1.04 17.36
N LEU A 699 -4.23 -1.11 16.04
CA LEU A 699 -5.42 -1.74 15.46
C LEU A 699 -5.46 -3.25 15.75
N ASN A 700 -4.31 -3.93 15.69
CA ASN A 700 -4.20 -5.33 16.08
C ASN A 700 -4.65 -5.54 17.53
N SER A 701 -4.22 -4.67 18.45
CA SER A 701 -4.60 -4.77 19.86
C SER A 701 -6.11 -4.56 20.09
N ALA A 702 -6.73 -3.66 19.33
CA ALA A 702 -8.17 -3.37 19.42
C ALA A 702 -9.00 -4.55 18.91
N HIS A 703 -8.71 -5.05 17.70
CA HIS A 703 -9.41 -6.21 17.15
C HIS A 703 -9.15 -7.49 17.95
N GLN A 704 -7.94 -7.66 18.51
CA GLN A 704 -7.66 -8.79 19.39
C GLN A 704 -8.43 -8.71 20.71
N SER A 705 -8.67 -7.50 21.26
CA SER A 705 -9.48 -7.34 22.46
C SER A 705 -10.93 -7.79 22.22
N PHE A 706 -11.47 -7.55 21.03
CA PHE A 706 -12.77 -8.09 20.62
C PHE A 706 -12.74 -9.62 20.51
N ALA A 707 -11.75 -10.20 19.81
CA ALA A 707 -11.60 -11.64 19.67
C ALA A 707 -11.52 -12.38 21.03
N ARG A 708 -10.87 -11.79 22.03
CA ARG A 708 -10.79 -12.35 23.40
C ARG A 708 -12.15 -12.51 24.09
N LEU A 709 -13.17 -11.74 23.71
CA LEU A 709 -14.53 -11.90 24.25
C LEU A 709 -15.16 -13.23 23.81
N HIS A 710 -14.68 -13.80 22.70
CA HIS A 710 -15.21 -15.02 22.09
C HIS A 710 -14.30 -16.24 22.29
N SER A 711 -13.12 -16.12 22.91
CA SER A 711 -12.18 -17.24 23.07
C SER A 711 -12.55 -18.19 24.22
N GLY A 712 -13.35 -17.73 25.19
CA GLY A 712 -13.65 -18.51 26.41
C GLY A 712 -14.79 -19.52 26.29
N PHE A 713 -15.54 -19.52 25.19
CA PHE A 713 -16.70 -20.39 24.98
C PHE A 713 -16.97 -20.58 23.49
N PHE A 714 -17.82 -21.56 23.15
CA PHE A 714 -18.39 -21.72 21.81
C PHE A 714 -19.93 -21.66 21.89
N GLY A 715 -20.59 -20.91 21.01
CA GLY A 715 -22.04 -20.76 20.98
C GLY A 715 -22.57 -20.18 19.66
N ILE A 716 -23.73 -19.51 19.72
CA ILE A 716 -24.39 -18.92 18.55
C ILE A 716 -23.48 -18.00 17.71
N PRO A 717 -22.67 -17.07 18.28
CA PRO A 717 -21.78 -16.21 17.49
C PRO A 717 -20.78 -17.00 16.64
N HIS A 718 -20.19 -18.05 17.22
CA HIS A 718 -19.25 -18.93 16.51
C HIS A 718 -19.94 -19.72 15.41
N MET A 719 -21.18 -20.14 15.64
CA MET A 719 -21.97 -20.85 14.64
C MET A 719 -22.31 -19.96 13.44
N PHE A 720 -22.59 -18.66 13.66
CA PHE A 720 -22.69 -17.69 12.55
C PHE A 720 -21.41 -17.63 11.72
N SER A 721 -20.24 -17.57 12.37
CA SER A 721 -18.95 -17.58 11.68
C SER A 721 -18.74 -18.86 10.87
N VAL A 722 -19.08 -20.03 11.42
CA VAL A 722 -19.03 -21.32 10.69
C VAL A 722 -19.88 -21.26 9.42
N VAL A 723 -21.15 -20.84 9.53
CA VAL A 723 -22.09 -20.80 8.40
C VAL A 723 -21.62 -19.81 7.32
N ARG A 724 -21.14 -18.63 7.71
CA ARG A 724 -20.68 -17.60 6.77
C ARG A 724 -19.41 -18.00 6.04
N LEU A 725 -18.42 -18.56 6.74
CA LEU A 725 -17.13 -18.91 6.14
C LEU A 725 -17.17 -20.19 5.29
N LEU A 726 -17.97 -21.20 5.68
CA LEU A 726 -18.13 -22.42 4.89
C LEU A 726 -19.09 -22.27 3.72
N GLY A 727 -20.09 -21.40 3.86
CA GLY A 727 -21.14 -21.19 2.87
C GLY A 727 -21.98 -22.45 2.59
N SER A 728 -22.87 -22.37 1.61
CA SER A 728 -23.78 -23.47 1.24
C SER A 728 -23.08 -24.68 0.63
N ARG A 729 -21.82 -24.52 0.20
CA ARG A 729 -21.07 -25.55 -0.54
C ARG A 729 -20.38 -26.56 0.36
N SER A 730 -19.67 -26.09 1.39
CA SER A 730 -18.88 -26.97 2.26
C SER A 730 -19.61 -27.39 3.53
N LEU A 731 -20.64 -26.63 3.95
CA LEU A 731 -21.42 -26.93 5.14
C LEU A 731 -22.10 -28.31 5.11
N PRO A 732 -22.72 -28.77 3.99
CA PRO A 732 -23.33 -30.10 3.93
C PRO A 732 -22.34 -31.25 4.16
N TRP A 733 -21.09 -31.09 3.70
CA TRP A 733 -20.03 -32.08 3.94
C TRP A 733 -19.68 -32.18 5.44
N LEU A 734 -19.56 -31.04 6.13
CA LEU A 734 -19.30 -31.02 7.58
C LEU A 734 -20.47 -31.66 8.35
N ILE A 735 -21.71 -31.37 7.96
CA ILE A 735 -22.91 -32.00 8.54
C ILE A 735 -22.83 -33.52 8.38
N ARG A 736 -22.50 -34.00 7.17
CA ARG A 736 -22.37 -35.44 6.89
C ARG A 736 -21.29 -36.09 7.77
N ALA A 737 -20.12 -35.47 7.92
CA ALA A 737 -19.03 -35.97 8.73
C ALA A 737 -19.41 -36.11 10.21
N LEU A 738 -20.11 -35.12 10.76
CA LEU A 738 -20.64 -35.15 12.12
C LEU A 738 -21.70 -36.24 12.33
N LEU A 739 -22.57 -36.47 11.35
CA LEU A 739 -23.56 -37.56 11.40
C LEU A 739 -22.90 -38.94 11.33
N ASP A 740 -21.88 -39.10 10.49
CA ASP A 740 -21.08 -40.32 10.44
C ASP A 740 -20.38 -40.60 11.77
N HIS A 741 -19.92 -39.56 12.48
CA HIS A 741 -19.39 -39.69 13.84
C HIS A 741 -20.41 -40.25 14.83
N ILE A 742 -21.65 -39.75 14.81
CA ILE A 742 -22.73 -40.28 15.65
C ILE A 742 -22.92 -41.78 15.35
N SER A 743 -23.05 -42.15 14.07
CA SER A 743 -23.20 -43.56 13.68
C SER A 743 -22.03 -44.42 14.17
N ASN A 744 -20.79 -43.96 13.99
CA ASN A 744 -19.60 -44.68 14.41
C ASN A 744 -19.52 -44.83 15.93
N LYS A 745 -19.87 -43.79 16.69
CA LYS A 745 -19.90 -43.82 18.16
C LYS A 745 -21.00 -44.75 18.67
N ILE A 746 -22.18 -44.79 18.06
CA ILE A 746 -23.23 -45.76 18.40
C ILE A 746 -22.72 -47.20 18.21
N THR A 747 -22.06 -47.48 17.08
CA THR A 747 -21.45 -48.79 16.81
C THR A 747 -20.39 -49.16 17.85
N LEU A 748 -19.55 -48.22 18.27
CA LEU A 748 -18.53 -48.43 19.29
C LEU A 748 -19.13 -48.64 20.70
N LEU A 749 -20.23 -47.95 21.01
CA LEU A 749 -20.92 -48.06 22.29
C LEU A 749 -21.62 -49.41 22.49
N GLU A 750 -22.03 -50.10 21.42
CA GLU A 750 -22.77 -51.36 21.53
C GLU A 750 -22.09 -52.48 22.32
N PRO A 751 -20.84 -52.88 22.05
CA PRO A 751 -20.17 -53.91 22.84
C PRO A 751 -19.97 -53.45 24.30
N MET A 752 -19.76 -52.16 24.53
CA MET A 752 -19.57 -51.61 25.88
C MET A 752 -20.86 -51.62 26.70
N ILE A 753 -21.99 -51.23 26.09
CA ILE A 753 -23.32 -51.29 26.69
C ILE A 753 -23.70 -52.74 26.99
N THR A 754 -23.40 -53.67 26.06
CA THR A 754 -23.61 -55.11 26.29
C THR A 754 -22.81 -55.60 27.50
N GLY A 755 -21.55 -55.16 27.63
CA GLY A 755 -20.72 -55.44 28.80
C GLY A 755 -21.30 -54.92 30.13
N LEU A 756 -22.03 -53.80 30.12
CA LEU A 756 -22.76 -53.29 31.30
C LEU A 756 -24.05 -54.08 31.55
N GLN A 757 -24.81 -54.43 30.51
CA GLN A 757 -26.03 -55.25 30.57
C GLN A 757 -25.77 -56.60 31.23
N ASP A 758 -24.65 -57.26 30.93
CA ASP A 758 -24.32 -58.58 31.47
C ASP A 758 -23.92 -58.56 32.95
N SER A 759 -23.58 -57.38 33.50
CA SER A 759 -23.35 -57.21 34.95
C SER A 759 -24.62 -56.97 35.75
N LEU A 760 -25.74 -56.64 35.10
CA LEU A 760 -26.99 -56.37 35.82
C LEU A 760 -27.73 -57.66 36.23
N PRO A 761 -28.49 -57.64 37.34
CA PRO A 761 -29.39 -58.73 37.71
C PRO A 761 -30.37 -59.09 36.59
N LYS A 762 -30.80 -60.36 36.55
CA LYS A 762 -31.78 -60.85 35.55
C LYS A 762 -33.13 -60.14 35.61
N SER A 763 -33.48 -59.57 36.77
CA SER A 763 -34.71 -58.82 37.01
C SER A 763 -34.45 -57.75 38.06
N ILE A 764 -34.89 -56.51 37.82
CA ILE A 764 -34.78 -55.39 38.77
C ILE A 764 -36.19 -54.87 39.07
N GLY A 765 -36.63 -55.02 40.32
CA GLY A 765 -37.95 -54.55 40.78
C GLY A 765 -37.98 -53.07 41.13
N LEU A 766 -39.14 -52.59 41.60
CA LEU A 766 -39.30 -51.24 42.15
C LEU A 766 -38.62 -51.13 43.53
N LEU A 767 -38.09 -49.95 43.85
CA LEU A 767 -37.49 -49.67 45.15
C LEU A 767 -38.56 -49.62 46.26
N PRO A 768 -38.36 -50.30 47.42
CA PRO A 768 -39.35 -50.34 48.49
C PRO A 768 -39.34 -49.05 49.32
N PHE A 769 -40.51 -48.44 49.54
CA PHE A 769 -40.65 -47.22 50.36
C PHE A 769 -40.20 -47.42 51.82
N ASP A 770 -40.35 -48.63 52.36
CA ASP A 770 -39.99 -48.97 53.75
C ASP A 770 -38.48 -48.82 54.05
N GLY A 771 -37.63 -48.83 53.01
CA GLY A 771 -36.19 -48.72 53.15
C GLY A 771 -35.65 -47.28 53.29
N GLY A 772 -36.51 -46.26 53.08
CA GLY A 772 -36.11 -44.85 53.02
C GLY A 772 -35.06 -44.54 51.93
N VAL A 773 -34.64 -43.28 51.83
CA VAL A 773 -33.63 -42.84 50.85
C VAL A 773 -32.31 -43.61 51.01
N THR A 774 -31.81 -43.75 52.24
CA THR A 774 -30.53 -44.41 52.52
C THR A 774 -30.53 -45.90 52.15
N GLY A 775 -31.60 -46.63 52.45
CA GLY A 775 -31.72 -48.05 52.09
C GLY A 775 -31.87 -48.26 50.59
N CYS A 776 -32.59 -47.38 49.91
CA CYS A 776 -32.80 -47.45 48.47
C CYS A 776 -31.52 -47.14 47.67
N VAL A 777 -30.74 -46.13 48.07
CA VAL A 777 -29.43 -45.84 47.44
C VAL A 777 -28.50 -47.06 47.58
N ARG A 778 -28.46 -47.71 48.75
CA ARG A 778 -27.67 -48.92 48.96
C ARG A 778 -28.12 -50.08 48.07
N LEU A 779 -29.43 -50.31 47.97
CA LEU A 779 -30.01 -51.33 47.07
C LEU A 779 -29.64 -51.09 45.61
N VAL A 780 -29.70 -49.84 45.13
CA VAL A 780 -29.29 -49.50 43.76
C VAL A 780 -27.81 -49.81 43.54
N LYS A 781 -26.93 -49.53 44.50
CA LYS A 781 -25.50 -49.88 44.39
C LYS A 781 -25.26 -51.38 44.29
N GLU A 782 -25.95 -52.16 45.13
CA GLU A 782 -25.90 -53.63 45.09
C GLU A 782 -26.43 -54.17 43.74
N HIS A 783 -27.47 -53.55 43.18
CA HIS A 783 -28.01 -53.92 41.86
C HIS A 783 -27.08 -53.57 40.71
N LEU A 784 -26.38 -52.43 40.75
CA LEU A 784 -25.47 -52.03 39.67
C LEU A 784 -24.20 -52.87 39.69
N ASN A 785 -23.57 -53.08 40.86
CA ASN A 785 -22.32 -53.83 41.02
C ASN A 785 -21.22 -53.47 39.97
N TRP A 786 -21.19 -52.20 39.55
CA TRP A 786 -20.29 -51.73 38.49
C TRP A 786 -18.97 -51.16 39.01
N GLU A 787 -18.67 -51.24 40.31
CA GLU A 787 -17.45 -50.65 40.91
C GLU A 787 -16.16 -51.17 40.26
N THR A 788 -16.13 -52.44 39.87
CA THR A 788 -14.99 -53.09 39.17
C THR A 788 -14.90 -52.75 37.68
N LYS A 789 -15.86 -52.02 37.11
CA LYS A 789 -15.95 -51.62 35.69
C LYS A 789 -15.96 -50.09 35.52
N SER A 790 -15.20 -49.37 36.34
CA SER A 790 -15.16 -47.89 36.34
C SER A 790 -14.71 -47.29 34.99
N GLU A 791 -13.71 -47.88 34.34
CA GLU A 791 -13.22 -47.44 33.03
C GLU A 791 -14.29 -47.58 31.94
N LEU A 792 -14.97 -48.73 31.88
CA LEU A 792 -16.06 -48.97 30.93
C LEU A 792 -17.22 -47.98 31.10
N LYS A 793 -17.59 -47.65 32.35
CA LYS A 793 -18.61 -46.63 32.63
C LYS A 793 -18.20 -45.26 32.12
N ALA A 794 -16.94 -44.88 32.35
CA ALA A 794 -16.41 -43.63 31.86
C ALA A 794 -16.44 -43.57 30.33
N GLU A 795 -15.98 -44.60 29.63
CA GLU A 795 -15.98 -44.64 28.16
C GLU A 795 -17.40 -44.55 27.56
N VAL A 796 -18.38 -45.25 28.16
CA VAL A 796 -19.79 -45.15 27.73
C VAL A 796 -20.33 -43.74 27.96
N LEU A 797 -20.06 -43.13 29.12
CA LEU A 797 -20.47 -41.74 29.40
C LEU A 797 -19.83 -40.74 28.43
N HIS A 798 -18.55 -40.90 28.09
CA HIS A 798 -17.88 -40.04 27.10
C HIS A 798 -18.47 -40.23 25.70
N GLY A 799 -18.76 -41.46 25.28
CA GLY A 799 -19.43 -41.73 24.01
C GLY A 799 -20.82 -41.08 23.93
N ILE A 800 -21.63 -41.21 24.98
CA ILE A 800 -22.95 -40.56 25.07
C ILE A 800 -22.81 -39.03 25.07
N LYS A 801 -21.83 -38.49 25.80
CA LYS A 801 -21.52 -37.06 25.85
C LYS A 801 -21.18 -36.49 24.47
N GLU A 802 -20.35 -37.20 23.69
CA GLU A 802 -20.00 -36.77 22.33
C GLU A 802 -21.21 -36.75 21.41
N ILE A 803 -22.03 -37.82 21.43
CA ILE A 803 -23.28 -37.87 20.64
C ILE A 803 -24.19 -36.69 20.99
N GLY A 804 -24.40 -36.43 22.29
CA GLY A 804 -25.22 -35.30 22.73
C GLY A 804 -24.62 -33.94 22.37
N SER A 805 -23.30 -33.80 22.40
CA SER A 805 -22.61 -32.57 21.99
C SER A 805 -22.80 -32.29 20.50
N VAL A 806 -22.68 -33.31 19.64
CA VAL A 806 -22.95 -33.16 18.18
C VAL A 806 -24.41 -32.82 17.93
N LEU A 807 -25.36 -33.50 18.57
CA LEU A 807 -26.79 -33.22 18.39
C LEU A 807 -27.16 -31.80 18.83
N TYR A 808 -26.63 -31.35 19.96
CA TYR A 808 -26.84 -29.98 20.41
C TYR A 808 -26.17 -28.96 19.47
N TRP A 809 -24.97 -29.26 18.97
CA TRP A 809 -24.28 -28.45 17.95
C TRP A 809 -25.12 -28.34 16.67
N MET A 810 -25.75 -29.43 16.21
CA MET A 810 -26.72 -29.40 15.10
C MET A 810 -27.94 -28.54 15.43
N GLY A 811 -28.40 -28.55 16.68
CA GLY A 811 -29.47 -27.66 17.14
C GLY A 811 -29.08 -26.17 17.07
N LEU A 812 -27.85 -25.82 17.48
CA LEU A 812 -27.33 -24.45 17.31
C LEU A 812 -27.22 -24.07 15.84
N LEU A 813 -26.72 -24.97 14.99
CA LEU A 813 -26.65 -24.76 13.54
C LEU A 813 -28.03 -24.51 12.93
N ASP A 814 -29.02 -25.31 13.33
CA ASP A 814 -30.40 -25.22 12.86
C ASP A 814 -31.09 -23.92 13.29
N ILE A 815 -30.75 -23.37 14.46
CA ILE A 815 -31.20 -22.03 14.89
C ILE A 815 -30.59 -20.95 13.98
N VAL A 816 -29.27 -20.99 13.77
CA VAL A 816 -28.55 -19.99 12.98
C VAL A 816 -28.96 -20.01 11.51
N LEU A 817 -29.13 -21.19 10.92
CA LEU A 817 -29.61 -21.32 9.54
C LEU A 817 -31.00 -20.74 9.38
N ARG A 818 -31.92 -21.02 10.31
CA ARG A 818 -33.28 -20.45 10.26
C ARG A 818 -33.30 -18.94 10.42
N GLU A 819 -32.43 -18.38 11.27
CA GLU A 819 -32.29 -16.93 11.41
C GLU A 819 -31.75 -16.30 10.10
N LYS A 820 -30.72 -16.92 9.50
CA LYS A 820 -30.16 -16.48 8.22
C LYS A 820 -31.18 -16.58 7.09
N ASP A 821 -31.87 -17.70 6.95
CA ASP A 821 -32.89 -17.92 5.92
C ASP A 821 -34.04 -16.91 6.07
N SER A 822 -34.46 -16.62 7.31
CA SER A 822 -35.49 -15.61 7.59
C SER A 822 -35.03 -14.21 7.16
N MET A 823 -33.79 -13.85 7.45
CA MET A 823 -33.21 -12.57 7.03
C MET A 823 -33.12 -12.47 5.50
N ASP A 824 -32.58 -13.51 4.84
CA ASP A 824 -32.43 -13.57 3.39
C ASP A 824 -33.82 -13.54 2.71
N PHE A 825 -34.82 -14.21 3.28
CA PHE A 825 -36.21 -14.13 2.84
C PHE A 825 -36.78 -12.71 2.97
N MET A 826 -36.62 -12.05 4.11
CA MET A 826 -37.13 -10.68 4.31
C MET A 826 -36.53 -9.68 3.31
N GLN A 827 -35.25 -9.85 2.94
CA GLN A 827 -34.58 -9.00 1.95
C GLN A 827 -35.01 -9.29 0.50
N THR A 828 -35.35 -10.55 0.20
CA THR A 828 -35.71 -10.99 -1.16
C THR A 828 -37.21 -10.90 -1.45
N ALA A 829 -38.07 -10.99 -0.43
CA ALA A 829 -39.53 -11.00 -0.55
C ALA A 829 -40.11 -9.86 -1.42
N PRO A 830 -39.70 -8.59 -1.29
CA PRO A 830 -40.20 -7.51 -2.15
C PRO A 830 -39.91 -7.72 -3.64
N TRP A 831 -38.75 -8.29 -3.98
CA TRP A 831 -38.31 -8.56 -5.36
C TRP A 831 -39.09 -9.72 -5.99
N LEU A 832 -39.55 -10.65 -5.16
CA LEU A 832 -40.39 -11.78 -5.55
C LEU A 832 -41.88 -11.42 -5.62
N GLY A 833 -42.25 -10.20 -5.20
CA GLY A 833 -43.65 -9.74 -5.17
C GLY A 833 -44.44 -10.26 -3.97
N LEU A 834 -43.75 -10.65 -2.91
CA LEU A 834 -44.33 -11.16 -1.67
C LEU A 834 -44.50 -10.00 -0.69
N LEU A 835 -45.74 -9.76 -0.26
CA LEU A 835 -46.13 -8.69 0.66
C LEU A 835 -46.76 -9.28 1.92
N PRO A 836 -46.59 -8.63 3.09
CA PRO A 836 -47.27 -9.05 4.30
C PRO A 836 -48.77 -8.77 4.19
N GLY A 837 -49.59 -9.81 4.32
CA GLY A 837 -51.05 -9.72 4.39
C GLY A 837 -51.57 -9.34 5.78
N ALA A 838 -52.89 -9.12 5.89
CA ALA A 838 -53.54 -8.62 7.11
C ALA A 838 -53.34 -9.50 8.36
N ASP A 839 -53.16 -10.81 8.18
CA ASP A 839 -52.95 -11.79 9.26
C ASP A 839 -51.55 -12.44 9.21
N GLY A 840 -50.57 -11.80 8.57
CA GLY A 840 -49.21 -12.36 8.39
C GLY A 840 -49.12 -13.46 7.33
N GLN A 841 -50.19 -13.70 6.56
CA GLN A 841 -50.13 -14.54 5.37
C GLN A 841 -49.35 -13.84 4.24
N ILE A 842 -48.63 -14.61 3.44
CA ILE A 842 -47.91 -14.10 2.28
C ILE A 842 -48.95 -13.73 1.21
N ALA A 843 -49.08 -12.44 0.90
CA ALA A 843 -49.91 -11.94 -0.19
C ALA A 843 -49.02 -11.69 -1.43
N THR A 844 -49.46 -12.13 -2.60
CA THR A 844 -48.78 -11.83 -3.87
C THR A 844 -49.29 -10.51 -4.44
N SER A 845 -48.37 -9.63 -4.86
CA SER A 845 -48.69 -8.29 -5.38
C SER A 845 -49.47 -8.30 -6.70
N GLN A 846 -49.44 -9.41 -7.45
CA GLN A 846 -50.22 -9.62 -8.67
C GLN A 846 -50.78 -11.05 -8.71
N ASP A 847 -52.09 -11.19 -8.84
CA ASP A 847 -52.73 -12.47 -9.15
C ASP A 847 -52.35 -12.88 -10.59
N GLY A 848 -51.34 -13.74 -10.72
CA GLY A 848 -50.95 -14.39 -11.99
C GLY A 848 -49.89 -13.67 -12.85
N GLY A 849 -49.22 -12.63 -12.35
CA GLY A 849 -48.15 -11.91 -13.05
C GLY A 849 -46.73 -12.42 -12.76
N ASP A 850 -45.77 -12.05 -13.63
CA ASP A 850 -44.33 -12.20 -13.35
C ASP A 850 -43.95 -11.43 -12.07
N SER A 851 -42.95 -11.88 -11.33
CA SER A 851 -42.46 -11.14 -10.16
C SER A 851 -41.89 -9.77 -10.54
N PRO A 852 -41.80 -8.80 -9.60
CA PRO A 852 -41.20 -7.50 -9.84
C PRO A 852 -39.82 -7.56 -10.48
N VAL A 853 -38.95 -8.50 -10.06
CA VAL A 853 -37.62 -8.67 -10.66
C VAL A 853 -37.70 -9.17 -12.10
N VAL A 854 -38.55 -10.15 -12.40
CA VAL A 854 -38.71 -10.72 -13.74
C VAL A 854 -39.33 -9.69 -14.68
N SER A 855 -40.38 -9.00 -14.26
CA SER A 855 -41.05 -7.95 -15.03
C SER A 855 -40.10 -6.77 -15.34
N LEU A 856 -39.27 -6.35 -14.38
CA LEU A 856 -38.24 -5.32 -14.58
C LEU A 856 -37.25 -5.71 -15.69
N PHE A 857 -36.64 -6.91 -15.60
CA PHE A 857 -35.64 -7.33 -16.58
C PHE A 857 -36.24 -7.68 -17.94
N LYS A 858 -37.47 -8.22 -18.00
CA LYS A 858 -38.20 -8.42 -19.26
C LYS A 858 -38.51 -7.09 -19.95
N SER A 859 -39.02 -6.11 -19.21
CA SER A 859 -39.31 -4.76 -19.71
C SER A 859 -38.03 -4.08 -20.21
N THR A 860 -36.95 -4.14 -19.43
CA THR A 860 -35.66 -3.54 -19.79
C THR A 860 -35.07 -4.18 -21.06
N ALA A 861 -35.15 -5.52 -21.17
CA ALA A 861 -34.70 -6.22 -22.36
C ALA A 861 -35.53 -5.81 -23.61
N ALA A 862 -36.85 -5.73 -23.50
CA ALA A 862 -37.71 -5.30 -24.60
C ALA A 862 -37.43 -3.84 -25.04
N ALA A 863 -37.18 -2.93 -24.08
CA ALA A 863 -36.84 -1.54 -24.35
C ALA A 863 -35.46 -1.38 -25.03
N MET A 864 -34.46 -2.16 -24.62
CA MET A 864 -33.12 -2.08 -25.21
C MET A 864 -33.02 -2.75 -26.58
N VAL A 865 -33.76 -3.85 -26.81
CA VAL A 865 -33.81 -4.53 -28.12
C VAL A 865 -34.50 -3.66 -29.19
N SER A 866 -35.43 -2.80 -28.78
CA SER A 866 -36.07 -1.83 -29.67
C SER A 866 -35.23 -0.56 -29.93
N TYR A 867 -34.11 -0.37 -29.22
CA TYR A 867 -33.23 0.79 -29.39
C TYR A 867 -32.18 0.56 -30.49
N PRO A 868 -32.13 1.39 -31.56
CA PRO A 868 -31.25 1.18 -32.72
C PRO A 868 -29.74 1.21 -32.42
N GLY A 869 -29.33 1.79 -31.28
CA GLY A 869 -27.92 1.95 -30.89
C GLY A 869 -27.41 0.94 -29.86
N CYS A 870 -28.12 -0.16 -29.59
CA CYS A 870 -27.72 -1.14 -28.58
C CYS A 870 -26.57 -2.05 -29.09
N PRO A 871 -25.37 -2.04 -28.46
CA PRO A 871 -24.23 -2.83 -28.93
C PRO A 871 -24.34 -4.33 -28.65
N SER A 872 -25.16 -4.77 -27.68
CA SER A 872 -25.28 -6.20 -27.31
C SER A 872 -26.68 -6.60 -26.79
N PRO A 873 -27.71 -6.68 -27.66
CA PRO A 873 -29.07 -7.07 -27.27
C PRO A 873 -29.17 -8.48 -26.65
N THR A 874 -28.28 -9.40 -27.03
CA THR A 874 -28.19 -10.77 -26.48
C THR A 874 -27.89 -10.78 -24.98
N SER A 875 -27.06 -9.87 -24.47
CA SER A 875 -26.72 -9.78 -23.04
C SER A 875 -27.96 -9.48 -22.19
N PHE A 876 -28.81 -8.56 -22.65
CA PHE A 876 -30.05 -8.20 -21.95
C PHE A 876 -31.09 -9.33 -21.97
N HIS A 877 -31.16 -10.11 -23.06
CA HIS A 877 -31.99 -11.33 -23.09
C HIS A 877 -31.49 -12.39 -22.10
N ILE A 878 -30.16 -12.59 -22.02
CA ILE A 878 -29.57 -13.50 -21.03
C ILE A 878 -29.90 -13.02 -19.61
N MET A 879 -29.74 -11.72 -19.31
CA MET A 879 -30.11 -11.17 -18.00
C MET A 879 -31.58 -11.40 -17.65
N SER A 880 -32.50 -11.22 -18.62
CA SER A 880 -33.92 -11.52 -18.42
C SER A 880 -34.17 -13.01 -18.12
N LYS A 881 -33.48 -13.92 -18.80
CA LYS A 881 -33.58 -15.37 -18.54
C LYS A 881 -32.97 -15.76 -17.20
N GLN A 882 -31.88 -15.12 -16.80
CA GLN A 882 -31.27 -15.32 -15.49
C GLN A 882 -32.16 -14.80 -14.36
N ALA A 883 -32.89 -13.70 -14.57
CA ALA A 883 -33.88 -13.21 -13.61
C ALA A 883 -35.03 -14.20 -13.40
N GLU A 884 -35.53 -14.85 -14.48
CA GLU A 884 -36.52 -15.94 -14.38
C GLU A 884 -35.97 -17.13 -13.58
N ALA A 885 -34.73 -17.54 -13.85
CA ALA A 885 -34.09 -18.63 -13.12
C ALA A 885 -33.87 -18.30 -11.64
N ALA A 886 -33.43 -17.08 -11.34
CA ALA A 886 -33.26 -16.59 -9.97
C ALA A 886 -34.60 -16.56 -9.22
N ASP A 887 -35.67 -16.04 -9.84
CA ASP A 887 -37.02 -16.01 -9.26
C ASP A 887 -37.49 -17.42 -8.85
N LEU A 888 -37.29 -18.41 -9.73
CA LEU A 888 -37.62 -19.80 -9.44
C LEU A 888 -36.78 -20.36 -8.28
N LEU A 889 -35.47 -20.11 -8.27
CA LEU A 889 -34.57 -20.60 -7.22
C LEU A 889 -34.93 -20.05 -5.84
N TYR A 890 -35.18 -18.74 -5.73
CA TYR A 890 -35.55 -18.12 -4.47
C TYR A 890 -36.96 -18.53 -4.00
N LYS A 891 -37.92 -18.70 -4.92
CA LYS A 891 -39.25 -19.23 -4.57
C LYS A 891 -39.22 -20.71 -4.15
N ALA A 892 -38.34 -21.52 -4.74
CA ALA A 892 -38.19 -22.93 -4.36
C ALA A 892 -37.60 -23.10 -2.94
N ASN A 893 -36.78 -22.15 -2.49
CA ASN A 893 -36.13 -22.17 -1.18
C ASN A 893 -36.96 -21.53 -0.04
N LEU A 894 -38.25 -21.28 -0.23
CA LEU A 894 -39.12 -20.67 0.80
C LEU A 894 -39.37 -21.58 2.01
N ASN A 895 -39.26 -22.90 1.85
CA ASN A 895 -39.49 -23.89 2.89
C ASN A 895 -38.17 -24.64 3.18
N THR A 896 -37.33 -24.10 4.07
CA THR A 896 -36.10 -24.80 4.47
C THR A 896 -36.42 -25.85 5.54
N GLY A 897 -35.95 -27.08 5.32
CA GLY A 897 -36.09 -28.18 6.27
C GLY A 897 -35.15 -28.00 7.47
N SER A 898 -35.51 -28.58 8.62
CA SER A 898 -34.66 -28.51 9.81
C SER A 898 -33.48 -29.50 9.74
N VAL A 899 -32.27 -28.98 9.93
CA VAL A 899 -31.05 -29.79 10.00
C VAL A 899 -31.06 -30.68 11.24
N LEU A 900 -31.63 -30.19 12.34
CA LEU A 900 -31.78 -30.98 13.57
C LEU A 900 -32.75 -32.15 13.37
N GLU A 901 -33.89 -31.93 12.71
CA GLU A 901 -34.86 -32.99 12.42
C GLU A 901 -34.24 -34.08 11.53
N TYR A 902 -33.49 -33.68 10.50
CA TYR A 902 -32.72 -34.60 9.68
C TYR A 902 -31.67 -35.38 10.50
N ALA A 903 -30.93 -34.71 11.40
CA ALA A 903 -29.96 -35.35 12.26
C ALA A 903 -30.59 -36.38 13.22
N LEU A 904 -31.77 -36.08 13.77
CA LEU A 904 -32.54 -36.99 14.61
C LEU A 904 -33.04 -38.21 13.83
N ALA A 905 -33.58 -38.01 12.62
CA ALA A 905 -34.00 -39.09 11.73
C ALA A 905 -32.82 -40.00 11.35
N PHE A 906 -31.68 -39.41 10.99
CA PHE A 906 -30.45 -40.15 10.71
C PHE A 906 -29.97 -40.95 11.93
N THR A 907 -30.01 -40.34 13.11
CA THR A 907 -29.64 -41.02 14.37
C THR A 907 -30.58 -42.19 14.67
N SER A 908 -31.89 -42.03 14.42
CA SER A 908 -32.86 -43.13 14.54
C SER A 908 -32.50 -44.29 13.63
N ALA A 909 -32.21 -44.01 12.35
CA ALA A 909 -31.80 -45.03 11.38
C ALA A 909 -30.48 -45.72 11.76
N ALA A 910 -29.55 -45.00 12.41
CA ALA A 910 -28.32 -45.59 12.94
C ALA A 910 -28.60 -46.52 14.15
N LEU A 911 -29.56 -46.17 15.01
CA LEU A 911 -29.98 -46.96 16.16
C LEU A 911 -30.77 -48.22 15.79
N ASP A 912 -31.52 -48.22 14.68
CA ASP A 912 -32.32 -49.36 14.23
C ASP A 912 -31.50 -50.66 14.11
N LYS A 913 -30.22 -50.56 13.73
CA LYS A 913 -29.27 -51.68 13.67
C LYS A 913 -29.08 -52.40 15.00
N TYR A 914 -29.30 -51.70 16.11
CA TYR A 914 -29.05 -52.17 17.48
C TYR A 914 -30.31 -52.22 18.36
N CYS A 915 -31.46 -51.78 17.83
CA CYS A 915 -32.73 -51.69 18.55
C CYS A 915 -33.11 -53.00 19.27
N ASN A 916 -32.99 -54.15 18.60
CA ASN A 916 -33.28 -55.47 19.19
C ASN A 916 -32.38 -55.87 20.38
N LYS A 917 -31.20 -55.25 20.51
CA LYS A 917 -30.26 -55.49 21.61
C LYS A 917 -30.43 -54.51 22.76
N TRP A 918 -30.92 -53.31 22.46
CA TRP A 918 -31.09 -52.21 23.42
C TRP A 918 -32.55 -52.02 23.86
N SER A 919 -33.48 -52.75 23.24
CA SER A 919 -34.91 -52.75 23.54
C SER A 919 -35.48 -54.16 23.42
N ALA A 920 -35.92 -54.74 24.54
CA ALA A 920 -36.57 -56.05 24.57
C ALA A 920 -38.07 -55.92 24.32
N ALA A 921 -38.61 -56.69 23.35
CA ALA A 921 -40.06 -56.76 23.17
C ALA A 921 -40.70 -57.56 24.33
N PRO A 922 -41.73 -57.01 25.01
CA PRO A 922 -42.35 -57.70 26.15
C PRO A 922 -43.06 -58.98 25.69
N LYS A 923 -42.74 -60.11 26.34
CA LYS A 923 -43.27 -61.45 25.99
C LYS A 923 -44.78 -61.57 26.20
N THR A 924 -45.36 -60.77 27.09
CA THR A 924 -46.78 -60.80 27.49
C THR A 924 -47.63 -59.76 26.75
N GLY A 925 -47.02 -58.90 25.93
CA GLY A 925 -47.70 -57.75 25.32
C GLY A 925 -48.03 -56.60 26.28
N PHE A 926 -47.67 -56.72 27.57
CA PHE A 926 -47.80 -55.68 28.60
C PHE A 926 -46.42 -55.19 29.05
N ILE A 927 -46.35 -54.00 29.66
CA ILE A 927 -45.11 -53.45 30.23
C ILE A 927 -44.54 -54.43 31.26
N ASP A 928 -43.31 -54.88 31.04
CA ASP A 928 -42.58 -55.72 32.00
C ASP A 928 -41.80 -54.82 32.97
N ILE A 929 -42.28 -54.78 34.21
CA ILE A 929 -41.77 -53.94 35.29
C ILE A 929 -40.40 -54.42 35.83
N THR A 930 -39.95 -55.62 35.43
CA THR A 930 -38.70 -56.23 35.91
C THR A 930 -37.55 -56.18 34.90
N ILE A 931 -37.74 -55.59 33.72
CA ILE A 931 -36.71 -55.51 32.68
C ILE A 931 -35.45 -54.82 33.21
N SER A 932 -34.30 -55.47 33.02
CA SER A 932 -32.98 -54.95 33.41
C SER A 932 -32.06 -54.61 32.25
N LYS A 933 -32.33 -55.08 31.02
CA LYS A 933 -31.38 -54.98 29.89
C LYS A 933 -31.65 -53.81 28.93
N ASP A 934 -32.79 -53.16 28.99
CA ASP A 934 -33.08 -52.04 28.09
C ASP A 934 -32.15 -50.85 28.32
N PHE A 935 -31.88 -50.08 27.27
CA PHE A 935 -30.97 -48.94 27.33
C PHE A 935 -31.35 -47.93 28.41
N TYR A 936 -32.65 -47.65 28.62
CA TYR A 936 -33.08 -46.73 29.66
C TYR A 936 -32.64 -47.17 31.07
N ARG A 937 -32.55 -48.47 31.35
CA ARG A 937 -32.03 -48.99 32.64
C ARG A 937 -30.53 -48.80 32.77
N ILE A 938 -29.80 -49.01 31.68
CA ILE A 938 -28.35 -48.77 31.63
C ILE A 938 -28.06 -47.30 31.86
N TYR A 939 -28.76 -46.41 31.14
CA TYR A 939 -28.61 -44.98 31.31
C TYR A 939 -29.03 -44.51 32.71
N SER A 940 -30.10 -45.08 33.29
CA SER A 940 -30.50 -44.80 34.67
C SER A 940 -29.40 -45.16 35.69
N GLY A 941 -28.76 -46.31 35.51
CA GLY A 941 -27.61 -46.72 36.34
C GLY A 941 -26.38 -45.82 36.15
N LEU A 942 -26.11 -45.39 34.93
CA LEU A 942 -25.03 -44.45 34.64
C LEU A 942 -25.32 -43.08 35.25
N GLN A 943 -26.57 -42.62 35.16
CA GLN A 943 -27.04 -41.35 35.69
C GLN A 943 -26.85 -41.25 37.20
N ILE A 944 -27.35 -42.24 37.94
CA ILE A 944 -27.17 -42.23 39.40
C ILE A 944 -25.69 -42.33 39.80
N GLY A 945 -24.90 -43.11 39.05
CA GLY A 945 -23.46 -43.26 39.29
C GLY A 945 -22.70 -41.93 39.17
N TYR A 946 -22.87 -41.18 38.08
CA TYR A 946 -22.15 -39.91 37.93
C TYR A 946 -22.74 -38.79 38.81
N LEU A 947 -24.05 -38.80 39.10
CA LEU A 947 -24.65 -37.85 40.04
C LEU A 947 -24.08 -38.03 41.46
N GLU A 948 -23.84 -39.27 41.88
CA GLU A 948 -23.20 -39.55 43.18
C GLU A 948 -21.76 -39.06 43.22
N GLU A 949 -20.96 -39.33 42.18
CA GLU A 949 -19.61 -38.78 42.02
C GLU A 949 -19.61 -37.24 42.05
N SER A 950 -20.71 -36.59 41.65
CA SER A 950 -20.88 -35.12 41.70
C SER A 950 -21.31 -34.57 43.03
N ALA A 951 -21.97 -35.37 43.86
CA ALA A 951 -22.40 -34.97 45.19
C ALA A 951 -21.29 -35.13 46.25
N GLN A 952 -20.35 -36.07 46.06
CA GLN A 952 -19.28 -36.36 47.04
C GLN A 952 -18.07 -35.42 46.94
N VAL A 953 -17.83 -34.82 45.78
CA VAL A 953 -16.71 -33.90 45.54
C VAL A 953 -17.25 -32.60 44.96
N PRO A 954 -17.23 -31.46 45.68
CA PRO A 954 -17.88 -30.21 45.25
C PRO A 954 -17.41 -29.63 43.91
N SER A 955 -16.36 -30.16 43.28
CA SER A 955 -15.75 -29.57 42.08
C SER A 955 -15.34 -30.54 40.95
N ASN A 956 -15.39 -31.87 41.04
CA ASN A 956 -14.60 -32.71 40.11
C ASN A 956 -15.33 -33.48 38.98
N SER A 957 -16.65 -33.68 39.03
CA SER A 957 -17.34 -34.57 38.06
C SER A 957 -18.40 -33.87 37.20
N HIS A 958 -19.14 -32.88 37.73
CA HIS A 958 -19.99 -32.00 36.91
C HIS A 958 -19.16 -31.19 35.90
N GLU A 959 -17.89 -30.91 36.22
CA GLU A 959 -16.93 -30.22 35.35
C GLU A 959 -16.44 -31.06 34.16
N ARG A 960 -16.65 -32.39 34.13
CA ARG A 960 -16.10 -33.27 33.07
C ARG A 960 -17.05 -33.54 31.91
N LEU A 961 -18.34 -33.74 32.19
CA LEU A 961 -19.29 -34.28 31.22
C LEU A 961 -20.30 -33.23 30.71
N GLY A 962 -20.66 -32.25 31.54
CA GLY A 962 -21.65 -31.23 31.22
C GLY A 962 -23.05 -31.78 30.93
N ASP A 963 -23.92 -30.92 30.38
CA ASP A 963 -25.31 -31.25 30.07
C ASP A 963 -25.45 -32.11 28.79
N SER A 964 -24.36 -32.27 28.02
CA SER A 964 -24.33 -33.05 26.79
C SER A 964 -24.67 -34.52 27.00
N VAL A 965 -24.33 -35.10 28.17
CA VAL A 965 -24.69 -36.50 28.48
C VAL A 965 -26.20 -36.69 28.51
N ALA A 966 -26.94 -35.72 29.07
CA ALA A 966 -28.40 -35.75 29.09
C ALA A 966 -28.97 -35.66 27.68
N TRP A 967 -28.42 -34.79 26.83
CA TRP A 967 -28.81 -34.69 25.43
C TRP A 967 -28.59 -35.99 24.66
N GLY A 968 -27.43 -36.64 24.82
CA GLY A 968 -27.15 -37.91 24.15
C GLY A 968 -28.02 -39.05 24.67
N GLY A 969 -28.07 -39.23 26.00
CA GLY A 969 -28.79 -40.33 26.64
C GLY A 969 -30.29 -40.26 26.45
N CYS A 970 -30.88 -39.07 26.69
CA CYS A 970 -32.32 -38.87 26.49
C CYS A 970 -32.71 -39.00 25.01
N THR A 971 -31.86 -38.56 24.07
CA THR A 971 -32.15 -38.76 22.64
C THR A 971 -32.20 -40.24 22.27
N ILE A 972 -31.24 -41.05 22.73
CA ILE A 972 -31.26 -42.50 22.48
C ILE A 972 -32.50 -43.14 23.11
N ILE A 973 -32.83 -42.81 24.36
CA ILE A 973 -34.04 -43.29 25.04
C ILE A 973 -35.31 -42.93 24.26
N TYR A 974 -35.41 -41.69 23.81
CA TYR A 974 -36.57 -41.16 23.09
C TYR A 974 -36.75 -41.87 21.74
N LEU A 975 -35.68 -41.99 20.95
CA LEU A 975 -35.72 -42.63 19.63
C LEU A 975 -36.00 -44.15 19.71
N LEU A 976 -35.60 -44.81 20.80
CA LEU A 976 -35.95 -46.21 21.07
C LEU A 976 -37.39 -46.40 21.60
N GLY A 977 -38.15 -45.33 21.86
CA GLY A 977 -39.49 -45.43 22.43
C GLY A 977 -39.51 -45.83 23.92
N GLN A 978 -38.43 -45.52 24.65
CA GLN A 978 -38.24 -45.93 26.04
C GLN A 978 -38.48 -44.80 27.05
N GLN A 979 -38.92 -43.62 26.61
CA GLN A 979 -39.11 -42.45 27.49
C GLN A 979 -40.05 -42.73 28.68
N LEU A 980 -41.25 -43.25 28.42
CA LEU A 980 -42.23 -43.52 29.48
C LEU A 980 -41.73 -44.59 30.45
N HIS A 981 -40.99 -45.58 29.95
CA HIS A 981 -40.33 -46.58 30.79
C HIS A 981 -39.26 -45.93 31.68
N PHE A 982 -38.44 -45.05 31.12
CA PHE A 982 -37.44 -44.30 31.88
C PHE A 982 -38.08 -43.45 32.99
N GLU A 983 -39.11 -42.67 32.68
CA GLU A 983 -39.77 -41.80 33.67
C GLU A 983 -40.39 -42.57 34.84
N LEU A 984 -40.89 -43.79 34.60
CA LEU A 984 -41.45 -44.67 35.62
C LEU A 984 -40.37 -45.43 36.43
N PHE A 985 -39.31 -45.84 35.76
CA PHE A 985 -38.38 -46.84 36.28
C PHE A 985 -36.96 -46.32 36.57
N ASP A 986 -36.68 -45.04 36.33
CA ASP A 986 -35.38 -44.45 36.64
C ASP A 986 -35.09 -44.48 38.16
N PHE A 987 -33.90 -44.95 38.53
CA PHE A 987 -33.46 -45.05 39.92
C PHE A 987 -33.43 -43.70 40.63
N SER A 988 -32.98 -42.64 39.94
CA SER A 988 -32.91 -41.30 40.55
C SER A 988 -34.31 -40.75 40.81
N TYR A 989 -35.25 -40.97 39.90
CA TYR A 989 -36.63 -40.50 40.02
C TYR A 989 -37.38 -41.27 41.11
N GLN A 990 -37.16 -42.59 41.22
CA GLN A 990 -37.72 -43.39 42.30
C GLN A 990 -37.20 -42.94 43.67
N ILE A 991 -35.89 -42.68 43.80
CA ILE A 991 -35.32 -42.16 45.04
C ILE A 991 -35.90 -40.79 45.40
N LEU A 992 -36.10 -39.90 44.42
CA LEU A 992 -36.76 -38.61 44.66
C LEU A 992 -38.20 -38.77 45.16
N ASN A 993 -38.98 -39.67 44.57
CA ASN A 993 -40.35 -39.94 45.01
C ASN A 993 -40.37 -40.50 46.44
N ILE A 994 -39.43 -41.37 46.80
CA ILE A 994 -39.28 -41.91 48.17
C ILE A 994 -38.86 -40.78 49.14
N ALA A 995 -37.94 -39.91 48.74
CA ALA A 995 -37.51 -38.76 49.54
C ALA A 995 -38.67 -37.78 49.82
N GLU A 996 -39.57 -37.56 48.84
CA GLU A 996 -40.76 -36.73 49.02
C GLU A 996 -41.73 -37.32 50.06
N VAL A 997 -41.96 -38.64 50.01
CA VAL A 997 -42.80 -39.36 50.99
C VAL A 997 -42.16 -39.36 52.38
N GLU A 998 -40.85 -39.63 52.46
CA GLU A 998 -40.09 -39.62 53.71
C GLU A 998 -40.11 -38.22 54.36
N ALA A 999 -39.89 -37.15 53.58
CA ALA A 999 -39.97 -35.77 54.06
C ALA A 999 -41.39 -35.38 54.55
N ALA A 1000 -42.44 -35.84 53.85
CA ALA A 1000 -43.82 -35.60 54.27
C ALA A 1000 -44.19 -36.33 55.58
N SER A 1001 -43.63 -37.52 55.81
CA SER A 1001 -43.83 -38.31 57.04
C SER A 1001 -43.16 -37.69 58.28
N VAL A 1002 -42.01 -37.01 58.09
CA VAL A 1002 -41.26 -36.33 59.16
C VAL A 1002 -41.96 -35.04 59.64
N MET A 1003 -42.75 -34.37 58.80
CA MET A 1003 -43.54 -33.20 59.22
C MET A 1003 -44.72 -33.54 60.15
N GLN A 1004 -45.14 -34.81 60.24
CA GLN A 1004 -46.30 -35.22 61.02
C GLN A 1004 -45.98 -35.75 62.43
N THR A 1005 -44.72 -35.99 62.79
CA THR A 1005 -44.35 -36.55 64.10
C THR A 1005 -43.34 -35.68 64.85
N HIS A 1006 -43.82 -34.89 65.82
CA HIS A 1006 -42.95 -34.25 66.80
C HIS A 1006 -42.40 -35.27 67.82
N LYS A 1007 -41.09 -35.17 68.04
CA LYS A 1007 -40.23 -35.73 69.12
C LYS A 1007 -39.49 -37.04 68.80
N ASN A 1008 -38.16 -36.87 68.72
CA ASN A 1008 -37.08 -37.85 68.83
C ASN A 1008 -36.91 -38.88 67.71
N SER A 1009 -36.23 -38.47 66.63
CA SER A 1009 -35.32 -39.35 65.89
C SER A 1009 -34.26 -38.53 65.14
N GLN A 1010 -33.00 -38.63 65.55
CA GLN A 1010 -31.83 -38.04 64.87
C GLN A 1010 -31.46 -38.77 63.56
N PHE A 1011 -32.42 -39.29 62.79
CA PHE A 1011 -32.14 -40.29 61.73
C PHE A 1011 -32.74 -40.07 60.34
N SER A 1012 -33.22 -38.87 59.98
CA SER A 1012 -33.78 -38.64 58.63
C SER A 1012 -33.04 -37.55 57.86
N VAL A 1013 -32.65 -37.88 56.63
CA VAL A 1013 -32.17 -37.00 55.53
C VAL A 1013 -30.82 -36.26 55.67
N LYS A 1014 -30.19 -36.16 56.86
CA LYS A 1014 -28.87 -35.50 57.00
C LYS A 1014 -27.75 -36.28 56.28
N GLY A 1015 -27.29 -35.74 55.14
CA GLY A 1015 -26.12 -36.25 54.39
C GLY A 1015 -26.35 -36.49 52.89
N TRP A 1016 -27.60 -36.58 52.44
CA TRP A 1016 -27.94 -36.85 51.02
C TRP A 1016 -28.52 -35.64 50.28
N GLU A 1017 -28.61 -34.48 50.92
CA GLU A 1017 -29.24 -33.26 50.37
C GLU A 1017 -28.61 -32.83 49.04
N ALA A 1018 -27.27 -32.84 48.95
CA ALA A 1018 -26.56 -32.50 47.71
C ALA A 1018 -26.87 -33.46 46.56
N LEU A 1019 -26.97 -34.75 46.84
CA LEU A 1019 -27.31 -35.77 45.84
C LEU A 1019 -28.77 -35.65 45.39
N LEU A 1020 -29.69 -35.44 46.32
CA LEU A 1020 -31.11 -35.24 46.00
C LEU A 1020 -31.32 -33.98 45.15
N GLU A 1021 -30.63 -32.89 45.44
CA GLU A 1021 -30.67 -31.68 44.59
C GLU A 1021 -30.07 -31.93 43.20
N ALA A 1022 -28.97 -32.67 43.10
CA ALA A 1022 -28.40 -33.08 41.80
C ALA A 1022 -29.40 -33.93 40.99
N MET A 1023 -30.07 -34.89 41.63
CA MET A 1023 -31.13 -35.70 40.99
C MET A 1023 -32.32 -34.85 40.53
N LYS A 1024 -32.77 -33.85 41.32
CA LYS A 1024 -33.83 -32.92 40.89
C LYS A 1024 -33.42 -32.13 39.66
N LYS A 1025 -32.18 -31.64 39.62
CA LYS A 1025 -31.64 -30.91 38.46
C LYS A 1025 -31.58 -31.80 37.22
N ALA A 1026 -31.08 -33.03 37.35
CA ALA A 1026 -31.05 -34.01 36.26
C ALA A 1026 -32.46 -34.33 35.74
N ARG A 1027 -33.44 -34.51 36.64
CA ARG A 1027 -34.86 -34.72 36.26
C ARG A 1027 -35.41 -33.56 35.42
N ARG A 1028 -35.14 -32.31 35.84
CA ARG A 1028 -35.57 -31.13 35.07
C ARG A 1028 -34.90 -31.05 33.70
N LEU A 1029 -33.59 -31.33 33.63
CA LEU A 1029 -32.84 -31.31 32.37
C LEU A 1029 -33.34 -32.38 31.40
N ASN A 1030 -33.48 -33.62 31.85
CA ASN A 1030 -33.99 -34.71 31.03
C ASN A 1030 -35.39 -34.41 30.50
N ASN A 1031 -36.30 -33.94 31.36
CA ASN A 1031 -37.66 -33.56 30.95
C ASN A 1031 -37.65 -32.42 29.90
N HIS A 1032 -36.75 -31.46 30.05
CA HIS A 1032 -36.55 -30.40 29.06
C HIS A 1032 -36.08 -30.98 27.71
N VAL A 1033 -35.08 -31.87 27.72
CA VAL A 1033 -34.60 -32.54 26.50
C VAL A 1033 -35.72 -33.36 25.85
N PHE A 1034 -36.45 -34.18 26.60
CA PHE A 1034 -37.58 -34.95 26.06
C PHE A 1034 -38.68 -34.05 25.48
N SER A 1035 -38.98 -32.93 26.12
CA SER A 1035 -39.96 -31.96 25.60
C SER A 1035 -39.50 -31.35 24.28
N MET A 1036 -38.20 -31.02 24.16
CA MET A 1036 -37.60 -30.52 22.92
C MET A 1036 -37.63 -31.57 21.81
N LEU A 1037 -37.29 -32.82 22.13
CA LEU A 1037 -37.34 -33.94 21.18
C LEU A 1037 -38.79 -34.21 20.72
N LYS A 1038 -39.76 -34.15 21.63
CA LYS A 1038 -41.19 -34.30 21.29
C LYS A 1038 -41.70 -33.21 20.36
N ALA A 1039 -41.23 -31.98 20.55
CA ALA A 1039 -41.60 -30.86 19.69
C ALA A 1039 -40.98 -30.93 18.28
N ARG A 1040 -39.81 -31.56 18.14
CA ARG A 1040 -39.03 -31.58 16.88
C ARG A 1040 -39.11 -32.89 16.12
N CYS A 1041 -39.21 -34.00 16.81
CA CYS A 1041 -39.28 -35.34 16.24
C CYS A 1041 -40.46 -36.08 16.87
N PRO A 1042 -41.71 -35.71 16.56
CA PRO A 1042 -42.87 -36.40 17.11
C PRO A 1042 -42.88 -37.87 16.66
N LEU A 1043 -43.07 -38.80 17.59
CA LEU A 1043 -43.21 -40.22 17.26
C LEU A 1043 -44.61 -40.48 16.64
N GLU A 1044 -44.71 -41.33 15.61
CA GLU A 1044 -45.97 -41.66 14.92
C GLU A 1044 -46.98 -42.46 15.78
N GLU A 1045 -48.25 -42.43 15.37
CA GLU A 1045 -49.36 -43.14 16.03
C GLU A 1045 -49.32 -44.66 15.78
N LYS A 1046 -49.16 -45.48 16.84
CA LYS A 1046 -49.48 -46.92 16.80
C LYS A 1046 -50.72 -47.26 17.63
N THR A 1047 -51.43 -48.31 17.22
CA THR A 1047 -52.64 -48.84 17.89
C THR A 1047 -52.30 -49.76 19.06
N ALA A 1048 -52.80 -49.45 20.27
CA ALA A 1048 -52.68 -50.29 21.48
C ALA A 1048 -54.05 -50.66 22.10
N CYS A 1049 -54.05 -51.62 23.03
CA CYS A 1049 -55.23 -52.07 23.79
C CYS A 1049 -55.33 -51.34 25.14
N ALA A 1050 -56.49 -50.74 25.44
CA ALA A 1050 -56.82 -50.22 26.77
C ALA A 1050 -57.27 -51.34 27.72
N ILE A 1051 -57.29 -51.13 29.03
CA ILE A 1051 -57.73 -52.13 30.01
C ILE A 1051 -58.93 -51.56 30.80
N LYS A 1052 -60.04 -52.29 30.89
CA LYS A 1052 -61.18 -51.93 31.76
C LYS A 1052 -60.76 -51.91 33.23
N GLN A 1053 -61.51 -51.20 34.09
CA GLN A 1053 -61.39 -51.35 35.55
C GLN A 1053 -61.50 -52.81 36.04
N SER A 1054 -62.10 -53.71 35.24
CA SER A 1054 -62.20 -55.15 35.49
C SER A 1054 -60.98 -55.97 35.04
N GLY A 1055 -59.91 -55.35 34.53
CA GLY A 1055 -58.72 -56.04 34.02
C GLY A 1055 -58.83 -56.62 32.59
N ALA A 1056 -59.96 -56.41 31.89
CA ALA A 1056 -60.17 -56.93 30.55
C ALA A 1056 -59.67 -55.96 29.44
N PRO A 1057 -58.93 -56.43 28.42
CA PRO A 1057 -58.44 -55.58 27.34
C PRO A 1057 -59.59 -55.11 26.41
N ILE A 1058 -59.56 -53.82 26.07
CA ILE A 1058 -60.36 -53.12 25.05
C ILE A 1058 -59.42 -52.84 23.89
N HIS A 1059 -59.73 -53.36 22.71
CA HIS A 1059 -59.02 -52.95 21.50
C HIS A 1059 -59.36 -51.49 21.15
N ARG A 1060 -58.32 -50.70 20.87
CA ARG A 1060 -58.32 -49.32 20.31
C ARG A 1060 -58.38 -48.19 21.33
N ILE A 1061 -57.22 -47.83 21.89
CA ILE A 1061 -56.88 -46.43 22.23
C ILE A 1061 -55.45 -46.15 21.71
N LYS A 1062 -55.27 -44.99 21.08
CA LYS A 1062 -54.01 -44.52 20.47
C LYS A 1062 -53.03 -44.04 21.55
N PHE A 1063 -51.78 -44.48 21.51
CA PHE A 1063 -50.69 -43.97 22.33
C PHE A 1063 -49.33 -44.06 21.61
N ASP A 1064 -48.42 -43.15 21.97
CA ASP A 1064 -47.13 -42.86 21.34
C ASP A 1064 -46.14 -44.05 21.38
N ASN A 1065 -45.67 -44.58 20.23
CA ASN A 1065 -44.38 -45.29 20.15
C ASN A 1065 -43.82 -45.58 18.73
N THR A 1066 -42.70 -44.89 18.45
CA THR A 1066 -41.65 -45.08 17.42
C THR A 1066 -41.97 -44.97 15.91
N VAL A 1067 -41.09 -44.22 15.23
CA VAL A 1067 -41.11 -43.68 13.84
C VAL A 1067 -40.88 -44.75 12.76
N SER A 1068 -41.59 -44.64 11.63
CA SER A 1068 -41.21 -45.23 10.34
C SER A 1068 -40.08 -44.41 9.69
N ALA A 1069 -38.85 -44.92 9.73
CA ALA A 1069 -37.65 -44.26 9.19
C ALA A 1069 -37.61 -44.08 7.65
N PHE A 1070 -38.67 -44.43 6.91
CA PHE A 1070 -38.66 -44.53 5.45
C PHE A 1070 -39.34 -43.37 4.70
N GLU A 1071 -40.07 -42.47 5.38
CA GLU A 1071 -40.80 -41.38 4.71
C GLU A 1071 -40.03 -40.05 4.68
N THR A 1072 -39.01 -39.86 5.53
CA THR A 1072 -38.25 -38.60 5.65
C THR A 1072 -36.83 -38.64 5.08
N LEU A 1073 -36.34 -39.81 4.66
CA LEU A 1073 -35.06 -39.93 3.96
C LEU A 1073 -35.28 -39.75 2.44
N PRO A 1074 -34.44 -38.97 1.72
CA PRO A 1074 -34.51 -38.92 0.27
C PRO A 1074 -34.29 -40.33 -0.29
N GLN A 1075 -35.33 -40.88 -0.92
CA GLN A 1075 -35.21 -42.15 -1.61
C GLN A 1075 -34.19 -41.99 -2.75
N LYS A 1076 -33.32 -42.98 -2.91
CA LYS A 1076 -32.33 -42.99 -3.99
C LYS A 1076 -33.06 -43.00 -5.33
N GLY A 1077 -33.22 -41.82 -5.93
CA GLY A 1077 -33.85 -41.63 -7.23
C GLY A 1077 -35.10 -40.75 -7.19
N SER A 1078 -34.91 -39.43 -7.09
CA SER A 1078 -35.83 -38.43 -7.65
C SER A 1078 -35.01 -37.23 -8.09
#